data_AF-G2IT26-F1
#
_entry.id   AF-G2IT26-F1
#
_cell.length_a   1.000
_cell.length_b   1.000
_cell.length_c   1.000
_cell.angle_alpha   90.00
_cell.angle_beta   90.00
_cell.angle_gamma   90.00
#
_symmetry.space_group_name_H-M   'P 1'
#
loop_
_entity.id
_entity.type
_entity.pdbx_description
1 polymer ?
#
loop_
_entity_poly.entity_id
_entity_poly.type
_entity_poly.pdbx_seq_one_letter_code
_entity_poly.pdbx_strand_id
1 'polypeptide(L)'
;MLAEAIGAGIAISLVLASCSADPSQPAAKDWPLIGRDILGQRYSPLEQINKDNVDKLGLAFEFTDFVVRGRTHRGVEATPLMIGGMLYFSGPWGVAYAVNARTGKHLWTYDPEADGQSGQHSCCDVVNRGVAVDGKRLFTASSDGHLAAVDIKTGKELWNVDTIVDRRWNYSSTGAPYIAGKYVVIGNSGADMGARGYASAYDMATGKLAWRFWVVPGDPRAGPDETPDVTAARRTWPIDTRWELGLGGNPWDGLAYDPETNTTFIGTGNGGPHPAWLRSASGTVTDQLYLSSIVALDADTGRLKWHYQTTPGDSWDYAATSPFVMADLEIDGKPRKVIMQAPKNGFFYVLDRRTGELLRAAPYTPVNWASSIDRRTGRPVLTKQADFRDGPSVIWPSMAGGHSWIPMSYSPKTKLVYLPTYDAAASYVSYDKGEFLPGNADHGTHNAFPPFEDSRLGTQFKQGPSTRFEGRLKAWDPAKGEARWTSEPLPFINGGTLVVGDLVFQGAADGYLRAYDAASGQVLAKLFVGTAMMAAPISYELDGTQYIAILAGFGGPQGGFFAPDNVASSHENYERLIVLKIGGAKLAPPPNRVAAEQQPTPRAIPAEASTIARGQRLFERQCNRCHVMGGAVGIYPDLWNMAPETIDAFEGIVGEGALSYAGMGNFSKSLNRPDIDAIKAFIVNDMIVKRREGPNAGAQFREATH
;
A
#
# COMPACT_ATOMS: atom_id res chain seq x y z
N MET A 1 -38.06 62.88 -19.55
CA MET A 1 -37.43 62.15 -18.43
C MET A 1 -37.70 60.68 -18.66
N LEU A 2 -36.60 59.91 -18.71
CA LEU A 2 -36.47 58.44 -18.58
C LEU A 2 -37.39 57.53 -19.42
N ALA A 3 -36.75 56.92 -20.41
CA ALA A 3 -37.17 55.71 -21.10
C ALA A 3 -36.84 54.48 -20.25
N GLU A 4 -37.79 53.56 -20.09
CA GLU A 4 -37.53 52.20 -19.62
C GLU A 4 -37.69 51.23 -20.79
N ALA A 5 -36.58 50.56 -21.14
CA ALA A 5 -36.52 49.52 -22.14
C ALA A 5 -36.72 48.15 -21.47
N ILE A 6 -37.66 47.39 -22.01
CA ILE A 6 -37.94 45.99 -21.63
C ILE A 6 -36.81 45.11 -22.19
N GLY A 7 -35.96 44.60 -21.31
CA GLY A 7 -34.94 43.59 -21.63
C GLY A 7 -35.46 42.18 -21.38
N ALA A 8 -35.75 41.44 -22.46
CA ALA A 8 -36.06 40.01 -22.42
C ALA A 8 -34.78 39.20 -22.14
N GLY A 9 -34.66 38.63 -20.93
CA GLY A 9 -33.61 37.68 -20.58
C GLY A 9 -33.96 36.27 -21.07
N ILE A 10 -33.25 35.79 -22.10
CA ILE A 10 -33.27 34.39 -22.51
C ILE A 10 -32.53 33.58 -21.46
N ALA A 11 -33.26 32.84 -20.63
CA ALA A 11 -32.69 31.82 -19.76
C ALA A 11 -32.34 30.58 -20.60
N ILE A 12 -31.05 30.37 -20.88
CA ILE A 12 -30.56 29.10 -21.41
C ILE A 12 -30.56 28.09 -20.27
N SER A 13 -31.62 27.31 -20.16
CA SER A 13 -31.64 26.09 -19.34
C SER A 13 -30.76 25.04 -20.01
N LEU A 14 -29.53 24.88 -19.52
CA LEU A 14 -28.73 23.68 -19.78
C LEU A 14 -29.40 22.49 -19.08
N VAL A 15 -30.22 21.76 -19.83
CA VAL A 15 -30.70 20.43 -19.45
C VAL A 15 -29.49 19.49 -19.48
N LEU A 16 -28.90 19.24 -18.30
CA LEU A 16 -28.02 18.10 -18.11
C LEU A 16 -28.89 16.85 -18.22
N ALA A 17 -28.92 16.26 -19.41
CA ALA A 17 -29.44 14.93 -19.60
C ALA A 17 -28.62 13.97 -18.74
N SER A 18 -29.21 13.49 -17.64
CA SER A 18 -28.68 12.36 -16.90
C SER A 18 -28.89 11.09 -17.72
N CYS A 19 -28.02 10.87 -18.71
CA CYS A 19 -27.79 9.50 -19.16
C CYS A 19 -27.18 8.76 -17.98
N SER A 20 -27.96 7.88 -17.37
CA SER A 20 -27.47 6.81 -16.50
C SER A 20 -26.51 5.96 -17.32
N ALA A 21 -25.24 6.36 -17.35
CA ALA A 21 -24.17 5.53 -17.88
C ALA A 21 -24.10 4.28 -17.00
N ASP A 22 -24.02 3.12 -17.63
CA ASP A 22 -23.74 1.87 -16.92
C ASP A 22 -22.41 2.05 -16.17
N PRO A 23 -22.36 1.92 -14.83
CA PRO A 23 -21.12 2.00 -14.07
C PRO A 23 -20.06 0.98 -14.55
N SER A 24 -20.49 -0.09 -15.25
CA SER A 24 -19.60 -1.07 -15.87
C SER A 24 -18.84 -0.54 -17.08
N GLN A 25 -19.35 0.51 -17.73
CA GLN A 25 -18.76 1.16 -18.89
C GLN A 25 -18.90 2.68 -18.76
N PRO A 26 -18.05 3.33 -17.95
CA PRO A 26 -18.04 4.78 -17.86
C PRO A 26 -17.73 5.39 -19.23
N ALA A 27 -18.15 6.63 -19.45
CA ALA A 27 -17.83 7.37 -20.66
C ALA A 27 -16.33 7.28 -20.94
N ALA A 28 -15.94 6.93 -22.17
CA ALA A 28 -14.54 6.66 -22.54
C ALA A 28 -13.56 7.77 -22.14
N LYS A 29 -14.05 9.02 -22.09
CA LYS A 29 -13.31 10.21 -21.72
C LYS A 29 -13.04 10.37 -20.22
N ASP A 30 -13.81 9.74 -19.32
CA ASP A 30 -13.74 9.90 -17.87
C ASP A 30 -13.03 8.70 -17.18
N TRP A 31 -12.57 8.92 -15.94
CA TRP A 31 -11.99 7.91 -15.05
C TRP A 31 -12.61 8.02 -13.65
N PRO A 32 -13.85 7.54 -13.45
CA PRO A 32 -14.62 7.86 -12.23
C PRO A 32 -14.31 6.98 -11.02
N LEU A 33 -13.65 5.83 -11.21
CA LEU A 33 -13.29 4.90 -10.13
C LEU A 33 -11.79 4.64 -10.17
N ILE A 34 -11.19 4.24 -9.05
CA ILE A 34 -9.75 3.94 -8.99
C ILE A 34 -9.35 2.86 -10.01
N GLY A 35 -10.23 1.89 -10.27
CA GLY A 35 -10.08 0.86 -11.28
C GLY A 35 -10.60 1.23 -12.67
N ARG A 36 -10.91 2.51 -12.90
CA ARG A 36 -11.74 3.09 -13.98
C ARG A 36 -13.22 2.70 -13.91
N ASP A 37 -13.49 1.41 -13.89
CA ASP A 37 -14.81 0.80 -13.92
C ASP A 37 -14.99 -0.18 -12.75
N ILE A 38 -16.21 -0.71 -12.58
CA ILE A 38 -16.51 -1.69 -11.52
C ILE A 38 -15.69 -2.98 -11.66
N LEU A 39 -15.20 -3.28 -12.87
CA LEU A 39 -14.40 -4.48 -13.13
C LEU A 39 -12.95 -4.28 -12.70
N GLY A 40 -12.52 -3.07 -12.36
CA GLY A 40 -11.17 -2.79 -11.89
C GLY A 40 -10.10 -2.96 -12.98
N GLN A 41 -10.48 -2.95 -14.26
CA GLN A 41 -9.58 -3.36 -15.35
C GLN A 41 -8.46 -2.35 -15.61
N ARG A 42 -8.64 -1.08 -15.25
CA ARG A 42 -7.69 0.00 -15.54
C ARG A 42 -7.31 0.03 -17.03
N TYR A 43 -8.30 -0.21 -17.87
CA TYR A 43 -8.21 -0.21 -19.32
C TYR A 43 -8.91 1.03 -19.89
N SER A 44 -8.16 1.89 -20.56
CA SER A 44 -8.73 2.98 -21.33
C SER A 44 -8.94 2.57 -22.79
N PRO A 45 -10.15 2.75 -23.34
CA PRO A 45 -10.43 2.53 -24.76
C PRO A 45 -9.98 3.70 -25.64
N LEU A 46 -9.38 4.75 -25.09
CA LEU A 46 -8.88 5.89 -25.85
C LEU A 46 -7.64 5.51 -26.68
N GLU A 47 -7.53 6.02 -27.90
CA GLU A 47 -6.50 5.62 -28.88
C GLU A 47 -5.71 6.79 -29.49
N GLN A 48 -5.95 8.03 -29.07
CA GLN A 48 -5.21 9.20 -29.59
C GLN A 48 -3.72 9.10 -29.25
N ILE A 49 -3.38 8.61 -28.06
CA ILE A 49 -2.03 8.20 -27.67
C ILE A 49 -1.87 6.72 -28.06
N ASN A 50 -0.92 6.45 -28.96
CA ASN A 50 -0.70 5.13 -29.52
C ASN A 50 0.78 4.91 -29.86
N LYS A 51 1.11 3.75 -30.45
CA LYS A 51 2.49 3.33 -30.72
C LYS A 51 3.26 4.29 -31.63
N ASP A 52 2.56 5.06 -32.47
CA ASP A 52 3.18 5.93 -33.48
C ASP A 52 3.51 7.33 -32.94
N ASN A 53 3.02 7.67 -31.74
CA ASN A 53 3.20 9.00 -31.18
C ASN A 53 3.51 9.05 -29.68
N VAL A 54 3.53 7.93 -28.96
CA VAL A 54 3.76 7.89 -27.51
C VAL A 54 5.11 8.49 -27.10
N ASP A 55 6.10 8.48 -28.00
CA ASP A 55 7.40 9.13 -27.83
C ASP A 55 7.33 10.67 -27.79
N LYS A 56 6.20 11.26 -28.23
CA LYS A 56 5.92 12.71 -28.23
C LYS A 56 5.17 13.18 -26.98
N LEU A 57 5.04 12.33 -25.96
CA LEU A 57 4.46 12.73 -24.68
C LEU A 57 5.31 13.81 -24.00
N GLY A 58 4.64 14.87 -23.55
CA GLY A 58 5.23 15.94 -22.78
C GLY A 58 4.26 16.49 -21.74
N LEU A 59 4.77 17.39 -20.89
CA LEU A 59 4.03 18.02 -19.80
C LEU A 59 2.87 18.88 -20.33
N ALA A 60 1.67 18.61 -19.84
CA ALA A 60 0.54 19.52 -19.94
C ALA A 60 0.55 20.52 -18.77
N PHE A 61 0.60 20.00 -17.54
CA PHE A 61 0.79 20.77 -16.31
C PHE A 61 1.25 19.85 -15.18
N GLU A 62 1.71 20.44 -14.09
CA GLU A 62 1.95 19.75 -12.82
C GLU A 62 1.25 20.47 -11.66
N PHE A 63 0.98 19.73 -10.59
CA PHE A 63 0.48 20.27 -9.32
C PHE A 63 1.36 19.76 -8.18
N THR A 64 1.77 20.66 -7.30
CA THR A 64 2.73 20.41 -6.20
C THR A 64 2.28 20.99 -4.85
N ASP A 65 1.06 21.54 -4.78
CA ASP A 65 0.52 22.21 -3.58
C ASP A 65 -0.11 21.20 -2.61
N PHE A 66 0.68 20.19 -2.21
CA PHE A 66 0.30 19.20 -1.22
C PHE A 66 0.52 19.74 0.20
N VAL A 67 -0.36 19.35 1.12
CA VAL A 67 -0.17 19.54 2.56
C VAL A 67 1.01 18.70 3.04
N VAL A 68 2.02 19.37 3.57
CA VAL A 68 3.23 18.74 4.14
C VAL A 68 3.28 19.03 5.63
N ARG A 69 3.43 17.98 6.45
CA ARG A 69 3.53 18.09 7.90
C ARG A 69 4.99 17.94 8.34
N GLY A 70 5.44 18.79 9.26
CA GLY A 70 6.80 18.71 9.81
C GLY A 70 7.94 18.93 8.83
N ARG A 71 7.68 19.51 7.65
CA ARG A 71 8.65 19.61 6.53
C ARG A 71 9.11 18.24 6.00
N THR A 72 8.32 17.20 6.22
CA THR A 72 8.61 15.83 5.77
C THR A 72 7.66 15.45 4.64
N HIS A 73 8.20 15.36 3.43
CA HIS A 73 7.49 14.80 2.28
C HIS A 73 7.36 13.27 2.43
N ARG A 74 6.24 12.71 1.98
CA ARG A 74 5.86 11.30 2.19
C ARG A 74 5.47 10.63 0.87
N GLY A 75 5.19 9.33 0.92
CA GLY A 75 4.81 8.54 -0.24
C GLY A 75 3.44 8.89 -0.80
N VAL A 76 3.30 8.81 -2.12
CA VAL A 76 2.01 8.96 -2.82
C VAL A 76 1.65 7.68 -3.56
N GLU A 77 0.54 7.07 -3.15
CA GLU A 77 0.05 5.80 -3.71
C GLU A 77 -1.28 5.95 -4.47
N ALA A 78 -1.89 7.14 -4.44
CA ALA A 78 -3.24 7.33 -4.92
C ALA A 78 -3.39 7.21 -6.44
N THR A 79 -4.46 6.56 -6.90
CA THR A 79 -4.92 6.70 -8.29
C THR A 79 -5.84 7.92 -8.37
N PRO A 80 -5.54 8.95 -9.19
CA PRO A 80 -6.45 10.06 -9.38
C PRO A 80 -7.74 9.64 -10.10
N LEU A 81 -8.82 10.36 -9.88
CA LEU A 81 -10.08 10.22 -10.61
C LEU A 81 -10.26 11.41 -11.53
N MET A 82 -10.75 11.21 -12.75
CA MET A 82 -11.16 12.29 -13.65
C MET A 82 -12.66 12.23 -13.90
N ILE A 83 -13.40 13.24 -13.45
CA ILE A 83 -14.85 13.31 -13.60
C ILE A 83 -15.23 14.71 -14.09
N GLY A 84 -15.81 14.80 -15.29
CA GLY A 84 -16.34 16.07 -15.80
C GLY A 84 -15.32 17.22 -15.87
N GLY A 85 -14.05 16.92 -16.21
CA GLY A 85 -12.99 17.92 -16.32
C GLY A 85 -12.33 18.30 -14.99
N MET A 86 -12.57 17.54 -13.92
CA MET A 86 -11.96 17.69 -12.61
C MET A 86 -11.16 16.46 -12.24
N LEU A 87 -9.96 16.68 -11.71
CA LEU A 87 -9.13 15.65 -11.08
C LEU A 87 -9.37 15.65 -9.57
N TYR A 88 -9.67 14.49 -9.01
CA TYR A 88 -9.81 14.26 -7.57
C TYR A 88 -8.83 13.19 -7.12
N PHE A 89 -8.13 13.43 -6.02
CA PHE A 89 -7.14 12.49 -5.50
C PHE A 89 -6.86 12.77 -4.02
N SER A 90 -6.16 11.83 -3.38
CA SER A 90 -5.64 12.00 -2.04
C SER A 90 -4.11 12.06 -2.03
N GLY A 91 -3.57 12.68 -0.99
CA GLY A 91 -2.15 12.67 -0.64
C GLY A 91 -1.89 11.99 0.70
N PRO A 92 -0.68 12.17 1.26
CA PRO A 92 -0.35 11.70 2.60
C PRO A 92 -1.39 12.15 3.65
N TRP A 93 -1.53 11.38 4.74
CA TRP A 93 -2.50 11.62 5.84
C TRP A 93 -3.98 11.50 5.45
N GLY A 94 -4.29 11.19 4.18
CA GLY A 94 -5.66 11.12 3.67
C GLY A 94 -6.24 12.47 3.25
N VAL A 95 -5.39 13.49 3.09
CA VAL A 95 -5.78 14.82 2.57
C VAL A 95 -6.30 14.67 1.15
N ALA A 96 -7.49 15.21 0.85
CA ALA A 96 -8.11 15.15 -0.47
C ALA A 96 -7.99 16.48 -1.22
N TYR A 97 -7.85 16.41 -2.54
CA TYR A 97 -7.65 17.56 -3.41
C TYR A 97 -8.59 17.50 -4.61
N ALA A 98 -9.02 18.68 -5.07
CA ALA A 98 -9.64 18.86 -6.38
C ALA A 98 -8.87 19.86 -7.23
N VAL A 99 -8.51 19.44 -8.44
CA VAL A 99 -7.70 20.20 -9.39
C VAL A 99 -8.37 20.22 -10.75
N ASN A 100 -8.43 21.38 -11.39
CA ASN A 100 -8.99 21.51 -12.72
C ASN A 100 -8.14 20.73 -13.74
N ALA A 101 -8.73 19.76 -14.44
CA ALA A 101 -8.00 18.82 -15.31
C ALA A 101 -7.45 19.44 -16.60
N ARG A 102 -7.80 20.69 -16.91
CA ARG A 102 -7.30 21.44 -18.07
C ARG A 102 -6.08 22.29 -17.72
N THR A 103 -6.12 22.91 -16.54
CA THR A 103 -5.21 24.01 -16.19
C THR A 103 -4.28 23.67 -15.04
N GLY A 104 -4.54 22.60 -14.29
CA GLY A 104 -3.85 22.33 -13.03
C GLY A 104 -4.24 23.27 -11.89
N LYS A 105 -5.24 24.15 -12.10
CA LYS A 105 -5.68 25.09 -11.06
C LYS A 105 -6.25 24.32 -9.87
N HIS A 106 -5.66 24.54 -8.71
CA HIS A 106 -6.17 24.10 -7.42
C HIS A 106 -7.55 24.74 -7.15
N LEU A 107 -8.57 23.92 -6.86
CA LEU A 107 -9.90 24.40 -6.48
C LEU A 107 -10.14 24.35 -4.97
N TRP A 108 -9.91 23.20 -4.35
CA TRP A 108 -10.08 23.02 -2.91
C TRP A 108 -9.19 21.87 -2.39
N THR A 109 -8.84 21.98 -1.11
CA THR A 109 -8.24 20.93 -0.27
C THR A 109 -9.19 20.62 0.88
N TYR A 110 -9.29 19.35 1.23
CA TYR A 110 -9.85 18.88 2.49
C TYR A 110 -8.76 18.13 3.26
N ASP A 111 -8.26 18.73 4.34
CA ASP A 111 -7.38 18.07 5.30
C ASP A 111 -8.24 17.53 6.45
N PRO A 112 -8.28 16.21 6.68
CA PRO A 112 -9.01 15.64 7.80
C PRO A 112 -8.36 15.93 9.16
N GLU A 113 -7.23 16.65 9.19
CA GLU A 113 -6.46 16.97 10.39
C GLU A 113 -6.06 15.73 11.20
N ALA A 114 -5.78 14.63 10.50
CA ALA A 114 -5.44 13.32 11.10
C ALA A 114 -4.48 13.47 12.29
N ASP A 115 -4.72 12.76 13.40
CA ASP A 115 -3.82 12.81 14.55
C ASP A 115 -2.42 12.33 14.13
N GLY A 116 -1.43 13.24 14.19
CA GLY A 116 -0.06 12.93 13.81
C GLY A 116 0.56 11.81 14.66
N GLN A 117 0.05 11.57 15.87
CA GLN A 117 0.42 10.41 16.69
C GLN A 117 0.20 9.09 15.94
N SER A 118 -0.81 9.01 15.05
CA SER A 118 -1.11 7.81 14.28
C SER A 118 0.04 7.39 13.34
N GLY A 119 0.99 8.28 13.06
CA GLY A 119 2.19 7.97 12.28
C GLY A 119 2.98 6.79 12.86
N GLN A 120 3.04 6.66 14.20
CA GLN A 120 3.71 5.53 14.85
C GLN A 120 2.90 4.22 14.79
N HIS A 121 1.60 4.29 14.48
CA HIS A 121 0.73 3.12 14.34
C HIS A 121 0.73 2.56 12.92
N SER A 122 1.30 3.28 11.95
CA SER A 122 1.44 2.78 10.58
C SER A 122 2.72 1.96 10.42
N CYS A 123 2.60 0.77 9.82
CA CYS A 123 3.76 -0.05 9.46
C CYS A 123 4.60 0.60 8.35
N CYS A 124 3.94 1.33 7.45
CA CYS A 124 4.38 1.43 6.07
C CYS A 124 4.10 2.82 5.50
N ASP A 125 4.53 3.87 6.20
CA ASP A 125 4.30 5.29 5.83
C ASP A 125 2.82 5.74 6.06
N VAL A 126 2.53 7.05 5.97
CA VAL A 126 1.19 7.65 6.13
C VAL A 126 0.53 7.87 4.76
N VAL A 127 0.66 6.87 3.91
CA VAL A 127 0.17 6.86 2.53
C VAL A 127 -1.36 6.78 2.47
N ASN A 128 -1.91 7.17 1.32
CA ASN A 128 -3.31 6.96 0.98
C ASN A 128 -3.45 6.54 -0.49
N ARG A 129 -4.32 5.56 -0.78
CA ARG A 129 -4.47 4.94 -2.13
C ARG A 129 -5.55 5.55 -3.00
N GLY A 130 -6.30 6.53 -2.50
CA GLY A 130 -7.25 7.28 -3.31
C GLY A 130 -8.53 7.64 -2.57
N VAL A 131 -9.48 8.15 -3.36
CA VAL A 131 -10.79 8.61 -2.91
C VAL A 131 -11.88 7.84 -3.65
N ALA A 132 -13.11 7.88 -3.15
CA ALA A 132 -14.30 7.44 -3.88
C ALA A 132 -15.26 8.60 -4.11
N VAL A 133 -16.07 8.53 -5.16
CA VAL A 133 -17.02 9.60 -5.52
C VAL A 133 -18.37 9.01 -5.94
N ASP A 134 -19.47 9.54 -5.40
CA ASP A 134 -20.86 9.16 -5.78
C ASP A 134 -21.55 10.16 -6.72
N GLY A 135 -20.80 11.16 -7.22
CA GLY A 135 -21.28 12.25 -8.07
C GLY A 135 -21.74 13.50 -7.31
N LYS A 136 -21.94 13.43 -6.00
CA LYS A 136 -22.22 14.58 -5.11
C LYS A 136 -21.19 14.72 -4.00
N ARG A 137 -20.63 13.60 -3.56
CA ARG A 137 -19.71 13.49 -2.43
C ARG A 137 -18.42 12.87 -2.90
N LEU A 138 -17.34 13.28 -2.25
CA LEU A 138 -16.06 12.59 -2.25
C LEU A 138 -15.86 11.97 -0.87
N PHE A 139 -15.36 10.73 -0.83
CA PHE A 139 -15.04 10.01 0.39
C PHE A 139 -13.53 9.80 0.48
N THR A 140 -12.96 10.08 1.65
CA THR A 140 -11.53 9.85 1.96
C THR A 140 -11.39 9.26 3.36
N ALA A 141 -10.36 8.47 3.57
CA ALA A 141 -10.02 7.91 4.88
C ALA A 141 -8.67 8.46 5.35
N SER A 142 -8.62 9.06 6.53
CA SER A 142 -7.39 9.59 7.13
C SER A 142 -6.55 8.47 7.75
N SER A 143 -5.25 8.73 7.91
CA SER A 143 -4.31 7.73 8.44
C SER A 143 -4.62 7.25 9.87
N ASP A 144 -5.32 8.08 10.64
CA ASP A 144 -5.80 7.78 11.99
C ASP A 144 -7.19 7.12 12.01
N GLY A 145 -7.73 6.76 10.84
CA GLY A 145 -8.92 5.90 10.73
C GLY A 145 -10.26 6.64 10.71
N HIS A 146 -10.30 7.96 10.50
CA HIS A 146 -11.54 8.65 10.22
C HIS A 146 -11.94 8.48 8.75
N LEU A 147 -13.21 8.15 8.51
CA LEU A 147 -13.82 8.19 7.18
C LEU A 147 -14.64 9.47 7.09
N ALA A 148 -14.39 10.28 6.07
CA ALA A 148 -15.10 11.53 5.83
C ALA A 148 -15.79 11.53 4.47
N ALA A 149 -16.95 12.17 4.41
CA ALA A 149 -17.58 12.59 3.16
C ALA A 149 -17.51 14.11 3.06
N VAL A 150 -17.14 14.60 1.87
CA VAL A 150 -17.07 16.02 1.56
C VAL A 150 -17.90 16.34 0.33
N ASP A 151 -18.47 17.53 0.27
CA ASP A 151 -19.14 18.02 -0.92
C ASP A 151 -18.12 18.14 -2.06
N ILE A 152 -18.37 17.46 -3.17
CA ILE A 152 -17.38 17.33 -4.25
C ILE A 152 -17.04 18.69 -4.92
N LYS A 153 -17.96 19.66 -4.87
CA LYS A 153 -17.78 20.96 -5.51
C LYS A 153 -16.99 21.93 -4.65
N THR A 154 -17.17 21.85 -3.33
CA THR A 154 -16.66 22.85 -2.38
C THR A 154 -15.57 22.34 -1.45
N GLY A 155 -15.41 21.02 -1.32
CA GLY A 155 -14.51 20.39 -0.36
C GLY A 155 -14.97 20.47 1.09
N LYS A 156 -16.19 20.98 1.35
CA LYS A 156 -16.74 21.10 2.71
C LYS A 156 -17.13 19.74 3.27
N GLU A 157 -16.74 19.47 4.51
CA GLU A 157 -17.16 18.27 5.23
C GLU A 157 -18.69 18.19 5.33
N LEU A 158 -19.23 17.01 5.03
CA LEU A 158 -20.65 16.66 5.17
C LEU A 158 -20.85 15.79 6.41
N TRP A 159 -19.94 14.84 6.64
CA TRP A 159 -19.86 14.03 7.84
C TRP A 159 -18.45 13.44 7.97
N ASN A 160 -18.09 13.06 9.19
CA ASN A 160 -16.84 12.43 9.54
C ASN A 160 -17.08 11.44 10.70
N VAL A 161 -16.62 10.19 10.55
CA VAL A 161 -16.82 9.13 11.53
C VAL A 161 -15.51 8.44 11.87
N ASP A 162 -15.30 8.20 13.16
CA ASP A 162 -14.21 7.34 13.62
C ASP A 162 -14.54 5.88 13.30
N THR A 163 -13.74 5.25 12.45
CA THR A 163 -13.94 3.84 12.12
C THR A 163 -13.29 2.91 13.13
N ILE A 164 -12.36 3.43 13.96
CA ILE A 164 -11.56 2.67 14.91
C ILE A 164 -12.36 2.33 16.15
N VAL A 165 -12.60 1.03 16.32
CA VAL A 165 -13.38 0.46 17.44
C VAL A 165 -12.73 0.58 18.81
N ASP A 166 -11.40 0.60 18.86
CA ASP A 166 -10.65 0.53 20.10
C ASP A 166 -9.24 1.09 19.88
N ARG A 167 -9.04 2.32 20.37
CA ARG A 167 -7.79 3.09 20.27
C ARG A 167 -6.66 2.55 21.16
N ARG A 168 -6.90 1.48 21.93
CA ARG A 168 -5.83 0.74 22.63
C ARG A 168 -4.96 -0.06 21.65
N TRP A 169 -5.50 -0.39 20.48
CA TRP A 169 -4.78 -1.07 19.42
C TRP A 169 -4.24 -0.06 18.40
N ASN A 170 -3.16 -0.46 17.74
CA ASN A 170 -2.46 0.35 16.76
C ASN A 170 -3.09 0.21 15.36
N TYR A 171 -4.35 0.64 15.23
CA TYR A 171 -4.97 0.77 13.92
C TYR A 171 -4.44 1.99 13.17
N SER A 172 -4.37 1.86 11.85
CA SER A 172 -4.27 2.98 10.90
C SER A 172 -5.17 2.71 9.69
N SER A 173 -5.23 3.64 8.75
CA SER A 173 -5.90 3.43 7.45
C SER A 173 -5.05 3.96 6.31
N THR A 174 -5.00 3.22 5.20
CA THR A 174 -4.19 3.56 4.01
C THR A 174 -4.94 3.32 2.70
N GLY A 175 -5.94 2.43 2.68
CA GLY A 175 -6.72 2.08 1.50
C GLY A 175 -7.66 3.20 1.04
N ALA A 176 -8.09 3.11 -0.22
CA ALA A 176 -9.14 3.95 -0.75
C ALA A 176 -10.52 3.44 -0.26
N PRO A 177 -11.45 4.33 0.13
CA PRO A 177 -12.85 3.92 0.30
C PRO A 177 -13.42 3.35 -1.01
N TYR A 178 -14.42 2.47 -0.92
CA TYR A 178 -15.04 1.86 -2.09
C TYR A 178 -16.57 1.95 -2.01
N ILE A 179 -17.24 2.29 -3.10
CA ILE A 179 -18.70 2.39 -3.13
C ILE A 179 -19.31 1.03 -3.47
N ALA A 180 -20.21 0.55 -2.62
CA ALA A 180 -20.97 -0.68 -2.81
C ALA A 180 -22.46 -0.39 -2.62
N GLY A 181 -23.19 -0.26 -3.74
CA GLY A 181 -24.59 0.13 -3.72
C GLY A 181 -24.80 1.51 -3.08
N LYS A 182 -25.49 1.54 -1.93
CA LYS A 182 -25.75 2.76 -1.15
C LYS A 182 -24.74 3.02 -0.03
N TYR A 183 -23.71 2.17 0.10
CA TYR A 183 -22.72 2.25 1.16
C TYR A 183 -21.34 2.63 0.63
N VAL A 184 -20.56 3.26 1.52
CA VAL A 184 -19.12 3.38 1.39
C VAL A 184 -18.46 2.38 2.33
N VAL A 185 -17.61 1.52 1.76
CA VAL A 185 -16.90 0.45 2.45
C VAL A 185 -15.45 0.89 2.65
N ILE A 186 -14.94 0.65 3.85
CA ILE A 186 -13.53 0.88 4.19
C ILE A 186 -13.05 -0.20 5.16
N GLY A 187 -11.80 -0.63 4.98
CA GLY A 187 -11.10 -1.50 5.91
C GLY A 187 -10.20 -0.72 6.88
N ASN A 188 -9.13 -1.35 7.32
CA ASN A 188 -8.10 -0.75 8.16
C ASN A 188 -6.77 -1.47 7.96
N SER A 189 -5.72 -0.90 8.53
CA SER A 189 -4.36 -1.43 8.63
C SER A 189 -4.01 -1.70 10.09
N GLY A 190 -2.98 -2.51 10.33
CA GLY A 190 -2.44 -2.76 11.67
C GLY A 190 -2.15 -4.21 12.04
N ALA A 191 -2.16 -5.16 11.09
CA ALA A 191 -1.89 -6.58 11.39
C ALA A 191 -0.51 -6.77 12.05
N ASP A 192 0.51 -6.11 11.49
CA ASP A 192 1.88 -6.11 12.04
C ASP A 192 2.01 -5.32 13.34
N MET A 193 0.98 -4.56 13.69
CA MET A 193 0.91 -3.67 14.85
C MET A 193 -0.01 -4.23 15.94
N GLY A 194 -0.47 -5.47 15.80
CA GLY A 194 -1.30 -6.18 16.77
C GLY A 194 -2.78 -5.81 16.73
N ALA A 195 -3.31 -5.33 15.62
CA ALA A 195 -4.72 -4.98 15.49
C ALA A 195 -5.57 -6.11 14.89
N ARG A 196 -6.83 -6.24 15.33
CA ARG A 196 -7.80 -7.23 14.80
C ARG A 196 -8.50 -6.70 13.54
N GLY A 197 -8.39 -7.38 12.42
CA GLY A 197 -8.90 -6.92 11.13
C GLY A 197 -10.43 -6.92 10.98
N TYR A 198 -10.96 -5.89 10.33
CA TYR A 198 -12.37 -5.81 9.92
C TYR A 198 -12.57 -4.88 8.72
N ALA A 199 -13.67 -5.09 7.99
CA ALA A 199 -14.21 -4.15 7.00
C ALA A 199 -15.57 -3.63 7.47
N SER A 200 -15.87 -2.36 7.19
CA SER A 200 -17.12 -1.72 7.62
C SER A 200 -17.78 -1.01 6.45
N ALA A 201 -19.10 -1.05 6.39
CA ALA A 201 -19.90 -0.28 5.46
C ALA A 201 -20.69 0.80 6.20
N TYR A 202 -20.66 2.01 5.66
CA TYR A 202 -21.37 3.17 6.18
C TYR A 202 -22.34 3.69 5.13
N ASP A 203 -23.52 4.12 5.56
CA ASP A 203 -24.48 4.81 4.69
C ASP A 203 -23.83 6.07 4.12
N MET A 204 -23.78 6.19 2.78
CA MET A 204 -23.07 7.28 2.11
C MET A 204 -23.63 8.67 2.43
N ALA A 205 -24.93 8.75 2.75
CA ALA A 205 -25.58 10.02 3.02
C ALA A 205 -25.34 10.53 4.44
N THR A 206 -25.26 9.62 5.42
CA THR A 206 -25.29 9.95 6.84
C THR A 206 -24.02 9.58 7.61
N GLY A 207 -23.15 8.75 7.05
CA GLY A 207 -21.99 8.18 7.75
C GLY A 207 -22.37 7.12 8.79
N LYS A 208 -23.65 6.73 8.89
CA LYS A 208 -24.08 5.73 9.88
C LYS A 208 -23.56 4.34 9.51
N LEU A 209 -22.95 3.65 10.47
CA LEU A 209 -22.53 2.25 10.31
C LEU A 209 -23.73 1.37 9.95
N ALA A 210 -23.64 0.66 8.82
CA ALA A 210 -24.64 -0.28 8.35
C ALA A 210 -24.31 -1.71 8.79
N TRP A 211 -23.08 -2.15 8.52
CA TRP A 211 -22.57 -3.44 8.94
C TRP A 211 -21.05 -3.41 9.13
N ARG A 212 -20.54 -4.39 9.88
CA ARG A 212 -19.12 -4.65 10.05
C ARG A 212 -18.86 -6.15 9.96
N PHE A 213 -17.89 -6.54 9.15
CA PHE A 213 -17.41 -7.90 9.03
C PHE A 213 -16.03 -8.01 9.70
N TRP A 214 -15.93 -8.84 10.73
CA TRP A 214 -14.66 -9.16 11.38
C TRP A 214 -13.98 -10.32 10.67
N VAL A 215 -12.69 -10.16 10.38
CA VAL A 215 -11.91 -11.17 9.65
C VAL A 215 -11.48 -12.31 10.56
N VAL A 216 -11.13 -11.98 11.80
CA VAL A 216 -10.64 -12.92 12.82
C VAL A 216 -11.65 -12.99 13.97
N PRO A 217 -11.92 -14.16 14.58
CA PRO A 217 -12.75 -14.26 15.79
C PRO A 217 -12.21 -13.47 16.98
N GLY A 218 -13.10 -13.10 17.90
CA GLY A 218 -12.73 -12.39 19.13
C GLY A 218 -12.23 -13.33 20.22
N ASP A 219 -11.77 -12.77 21.35
CA ASP A 219 -11.52 -13.56 22.55
C ASP A 219 -12.87 -14.13 23.06
N PRO A 220 -13.05 -15.46 23.14
CA PRO A 220 -14.31 -16.05 23.59
C PRO A 220 -14.61 -15.74 25.07
N ARG A 221 -13.60 -15.31 25.85
CA ARG A 221 -13.77 -14.83 27.22
C ARG A 221 -14.43 -13.45 27.28
N ALA A 222 -14.34 -12.67 26.20
CA ALA A 222 -14.93 -11.34 26.11
C ALA A 222 -16.40 -11.36 25.65
N GLY A 223 -16.90 -12.50 25.15
CA GLY A 223 -18.28 -12.67 24.72
C GLY A 223 -18.42 -13.54 23.47
N PRO A 224 -19.66 -13.69 22.96
CA PRO A 224 -19.91 -14.38 21.70
C PRO A 224 -19.32 -13.60 20.50
N ASP A 225 -19.07 -14.32 19.41
CA ASP A 225 -18.70 -13.72 18.14
C ASP A 225 -19.80 -12.82 17.57
N GLU A 226 -19.40 -11.84 16.76
CA GLU A 226 -20.28 -10.78 16.26
C GLU A 226 -21.30 -11.29 15.23
N THR A 227 -20.95 -12.33 14.47
CA THR A 227 -21.84 -12.94 13.47
C THR A 227 -21.66 -14.46 13.42
N PRO A 228 -22.66 -15.22 12.91
CA PRO A 228 -22.53 -16.66 12.70
C PRO A 228 -21.37 -17.04 11.78
N ASP A 229 -20.98 -16.16 10.86
CA ASP A 229 -19.88 -16.40 9.92
C ASP A 229 -18.54 -16.41 10.69
N VAL A 230 -18.36 -15.46 11.61
CA VAL A 230 -17.20 -15.42 12.51
C VAL A 230 -17.21 -16.61 13.49
N THR A 231 -18.37 -16.99 14.02
CA THR A 231 -18.51 -18.21 14.84
C THR A 231 -18.10 -19.47 14.08
N ALA A 232 -18.44 -19.56 12.79
CA ALA A 232 -18.01 -20.68 11.96
C ALA A 232 -16.49 -20.69 11.75
N ALA A 233 -15.90 -19.51 11.49
CA ALA A 233 -14.46 -19.35 11.32
C ALA A 233 -13.67 -19.79 12.57
N ARG A 234 -14.20 -19.54 13.79
CA ARG A 234 -13.57 -19.95 15.06
C ARG A 234 -13.18 -21.42 15.12
N ARG A 235 -13.90 -22.31 14.45
CA ARG A 235 -13.58 -23.76 14.41
C ARG A 235 -12.22 -24.05 13.75
N THR A 236 -11.70 -23.09 13.00
CA THR A 236 -10.38 -23.18 12.35
C THR A 236 -9.27 -22.56 13.19
N TRP A 237 -9.57 -22.05 14.40
CA TRP A 237 -8.58 -21.50 15.33
C TRP A 237 -8.31 -22.48 16.47
N PRO A 238 -7.05 -22.62 16.92
CA PRO A 238 -6.74 -23.41 18.10
C PRO A 238 -7.51 -22.92 19.33
N ILE A 239 -7.92 -23.85 20.21
CA ILE A 239 -8.67 -23.49 21.43
C ILE A 239 -7.85 -22.60 22.38
N ASP A 240 -6.52 -22.71 22.31
CA ASP A 240 -5.51 -21.99 23.08
C ASP A 240 -4.88 -20.84 22.27
N THR A 241 -5.63 -20.29 21.32
CA THR A 241 -5.24 -19.08 20.58
C THR A 241 -4.95 -17.92 21.54
N ARG A 242 -3.90 -17.16 21.23
CA ARG A 242 -3.44 -15.99 21.97
C ARG A 242 -4.15 -14.73 21.49
N TRP A 243 -5.41 -14.56 21.88
CA TRP A 243 -6.27 -13.45 21.43
C TRP A 243 -5.74 -12.07 21.80
N GLU A 244 -4.86 -11.97 22.80
CA GLU A 244 -4.20 -10.73 23.21
C GLU A 244 -3.26 -10.13 22.15
N LEU A 245 -3.00 -10.85 21.06
CA LEU A 245 -2.12 -10.42 19.97
C LEU A 245 -2.85 -9.65 18.86
N GLY A 246 -4.19 -9.54 18.93
CA GLY A 246 -5.04 -8.96 17.88
C GLY A 246 -5.19 -9.82 16.62
N LEU A 247 -4.16 -10.60 16.27
CA LEU A 247 -4.14 -11.69 15.29
C LEU A 247 -4.24 -11.28 13.81
N GLY A 248 -4.45 -9.99 13.50
CA GLY A 248 -4.33 -9.45 12.15
C GLY A 248 -5.57 -9.64 11.28
N GLY A 249 -5.35 -9.90 9.99
CA GLY A 249 -6.40 -10.05 8.97
C GLY A 249 -6.92 -8.73 8.39
N ASN A 250 -6.28 -7.61 8.71
CA ASN A 250 -6.74 -6.27 8.32
C ASN A 250 -6.90 -6.11 6.79
N PRO A 251 -8.09 -5.76 6.28
CA PRO A 251 -8.34 -5.58 4.84
C PRO A 251 -7.94 -4.17 4.39
N TRP A 252 -6.65 -3.93 4.21
CA TRP A 252 -6.09 -2.58 4.08
C TRP A 252 -6.09 -1.99 2.65
N ASP A 253 -6.51 -2.74 1.63
CA ASP A 253 -6.55 -2.25 0.23
C ASP A 253 -7.65 -2.91 -0.61
N GLY A 254 -7.44 -4.14 -1.10
CA GLY A 254 -8.28 -4.83 -2.07
C GLY A 254 -9.77 -4.88 -1.70
N LEU A 255 -10.53 -3.95 -2.27
CA LEU A 255 -11.99 -3.84 -2.18
C LEU A 255 -12.56 -3.78 -3.60
N ALA A 256 -13.67 -4.48 -3.83
CA ALA A 256 -14.41 -4.41 -5.09
C ALA A 256 -15.91 -4.63 -4.86
N TYR A 257 -16.73 -4.28 -5.85
CA TYR A 257 -18.17 -4.48 -5.82
C TYR A 257 -18.68 -5.01 -7.16
N ASP A 258 -19.44 -6.10 -7.11
CA ASP A 258 -20.21 -6.60 -8.26
C ASP A 258 -21.71 -6.29 -8.05
N PRO A 259 -22.26 -5.30 -8.78
CA PRO A 259 -23.68 -4.96 -8.69
C PRO A 259 -24.58 -6.07 -9.25
N GLU A 260 -24.08 -6.94 -10.13
CA GLU A 260 -24.88 -8.02 -10.71
C GLU A 260 -25.30 -9.05 -9.66
N THR A 261 -24.43 -9.28 -8.68
CA THR A 261 -24.67 -10.23 -7.58
C THR A 261 -24.88 -9.55 -6.23
N ASN A 262 -24.88 -8.21 -6.18
CA ASN A 262 -24.89 -7.40 -4.96
C ASN A 262 -23.82 -7.85 -3.96
N THR A 263 -22.57 -7.99 -4.45
CA THR A 263 -21.48 -8.60 -3.69
C THR A 263 -20.33 -7.63 -3.50
N THR A 264 -19.95 -7.39 -2.25
CA THR A 264 -18.70 -6.71 -1.89
C THR A 264 -17.61 -7.77 -1.72
N PHE A 265 -16.49 -7.61 -2.42
CA PHE A 265 -15.30 -8.43 -2.22
C PHE A 265 -14.31 -7.69 -1.34
N ILE A 266 -13.74 -8.39 -0.37
CA ILE A 266 -12.63 -7.90 0.46
C ILE A 266 -11.47 -8.89 0.38
N GLY A 267 -10.27 -8.35 0.18
CA GLY A 267 -9.01 -9.07 0.35
C GLY A 267 -8.51 -8.92 1.78
N THR A 268 -8.22 -10.01 2.48
CA THR A 268 -7.85 -9.98 3.91
C THR A 268 -6.35 -10.09 4.13
N GLY A 269 -5.88 -9.45 5.21
CA GLY A 269 -4.47 -9.34 5.54
C GLY A 269 -3.82 -10.62 6.09
N ASN A 270 -2.54 -10.50 6.40
CA ASN A 270 -1.73 -11.50 7.08
C ASN A 270 -2.13 -11.71 8.54
N GLY A 271 -1.69 -12.82 9.12
CA GLY A 271 -1.76 -13.06 10.55
C GLY A 271 -0.64 -12.35 11.32
N GLY A 272 -0.94 -11.88 12.54
CA GLY A 272 0.02 -11.23 13.43
C GLY A 272 0.14 -11.95 14.79
N PRO A 273 1.35 -12.27 15.31
CA PRO A 273 2.64 -12.25 14.60
C PRO A 273 2.65 -13.21 13.40
N HIS A 274 3.62 -13.05 12.50
CA HIS A 274 3.64 -13.77 11.23
C HIS A 274 3.65 -15.28 11.42
N PRO A 275 4.56 -15.91 12.21
CA PRO A 275 4.60 -17.36 12.31
C PRO A 275 3.36 -17.92 13.02
N ALA A 276 2.61 -18.81 12.35
CA ALA A 276 1.33 -19.28 12.84
C ALA A 276 1.40 -20.01 14.19
N TRP A 277 2.54 -20.63 14.49
CA TRP A 277 2.78 -21.33 15.76
C TRP A 277 3.00 -20.38 16.94
N LEU A 278 3.25 -19.09 16.72
CA LEU A 278 3.34 -18.11 17.81
C LEU A 278 1.95 -17.57 18.22
N ARG A 279 0.92 -17.84 17.41
CA ARG A 279 -0.48 -17.41 17.63
C ARG A 279 -1.27 -18.33 18.58
N SER A 280 -0.70 -19.47 18.99
CA SER A 280 -1.29 -20.39 19.96
C SER A 280 -0.27 -20.77 21.04
N ALA A 281 -0.73 -21.04 22.27
CA ALA A 281 0.16 -21.39 23.38
C ALA A 281 0.92 -22.71 23.11
N SER A 282 0.22 -23.70 22.56
CA SER A 282 0.76 -25.01 22.19
C SER A 282 1.69 -24.96 20.98
N GLY A 283 1.57 -23.97 20.10
CA GLY A 283 2.22 -23.98 18.79
C GLY A 283 1.42 -24.69 17.69
N THR A 284 0.17 -25.05 17.97
CA THR A 284 -0.75 -25.64 16.99
C THR A 284 -0.99 -24.68 15.83
N VAL A 285 -0.83 -25.19 14.60
CA VAL A 285 -1.10 -24.46 13.35
C VAL A 285 -2.31 -25.08 12.65
N THR A 286 -3.22 -24.22 12.24
CA THR A 286 -4.47 -24.54 11.53
C THR A 286 -4.75 -23.46 10.48
N ASP A 287 -5.86 -23.56 9.75
CA ASP A 287 -6.21 -22.63 8.68
C ASP A 287 -6.36 -21.17 9.14
N GLN A 288 -6.91 -20.94 10.33
CA GLN A 288 -7.09 -19.61 10.92
C GLN A 288 -7.86 -18.65 10.01
N LEU A 289 -9.08 -19.04 9.63
CA LEU A 289 -9.96 -18.22 8.78
C LEU A 289 -10.35 -16.91 9.48
N TYR A 290 -10.46 -15.78 8.78
CA TYR A 290 -10.30 -15.58 7.33
C TYR A 290 -8.98 -14.88 6.97
N LEU A 291 -7.86 -15.22 7.62
CA LEU A 291 -6.54 -14.68 7.22
C LEU A 291 -6.20 -15.02 5.77
N SER A 292 -5.50 -14.13 5.07
CA SER A 292 -5.02 -14.33 3.68
C SER A 292 -6.08 -14.96 2.77
N SER A 293 -7.20 -14.26 2.60
CA SER A 293 -8.39 -14.76 1.92
C SER A 293 -9.01 -13.70 1.00
N ILE A 294 -9.63 -14.19 -0.06
CA ILE A 294 -10.63 -13.45 -0.85
C ILE A 294 -11.99 -13.78 -0.25
N VAL A 295 -12.70 -12.78 0.25
CA VAL A 295 -13.98 -12.94 0.94
C VAL A 295 -15.05 -12.18 0.18
N ALA A 296 -16.16 -12.87 -0.13
CA ALA A 296 -17.33 -12.29 -0.76
C ALA A 296 -18.44 -12.10 0.26
N LEU A 297 -18.92 -10.87 0.39
CA LEU A 297 -19.95 -10.46 1.33
C LEU A 297 -21.17 -9.97 0.57
N ASP A 298 -22.35 -10.23 1.12
CA ASP A 298 -23.55 -9.51 0.72
C ASP A 298 -23.39 -8.02 1.02
N ALA A 299 -23.55 -7.17 0.00
CA ALA A 299 -23.24 -5.74 0.13
C ALA A 299 -24.19 -5.00 1.08
N ASP A 300 -25.41 -5.51 1.28
CA ASP A 300 -26.40 -4.88 2.17
C ASP A 300 -26.26 -5.27 3.64
N THR A 301 -25.79 -6.48 3.91
CA THR A 301 -25.81 -7.07 5.25
C THR A 301 -24.43 -7.38 5.82
N GLY A 302 -23.38 -7.42 4.98
CA GLY A 302 -22.04 -7.83 5.37
C GLY A 302 -21.91 -9.32 5.70
N ARG A 303 -22.93 -10.14 5.36
CA ARG A 303 -22.93 -11.59 5.60
C ARG A 303 -22.12 -12.32 4.54
N LEU A 304 -21.42 -13.36 4.97
CA LEU A 304 -20.58 -14.16 4.08
C LEU A 304 -21.41 -14.87 3.00
N LYS A 305 -21.00 -14.71 1.74
CA LYS A 305 -21.48 -15.51 0.59
C LYS A 305 -20.55 -16.68 0.33
N TRP A 306 -19.26 -16.39 0.17
CA TRP A 306 -18.21 -17.39 0.00
C TRP A 306 -16.85 -16.81 0.39
N HIS A 307 -15.85 -17.67 0.57
CA HIS A 307 -14.45 -17.25 0.70
C HIS A 307 -13.53 -18.25 0.00
N TYR A 308 -12.34 -17.79 -0.36
CA TYR A 308 -11.23 -18.62 -0.81
C TYR A 308 -9.96 -18.18 -0.07
N GLN A 309 -9.36 -19.09 0.70
CA GLN A 309 -8.15 -18.79 1.46
C GLN A 309 -6.91 -19.07 0.62
N THR A 310 -6.17 -18.02 0.25
CA THR A 310 -4.98 -18.13 -0.60
C THR A 310 -3.80 -18.74 0.15
N THR A 311 -3.70 -18.49 1.46
CA THR A 311 -2.60 -18.97 2.30
C THR A 311 -3.13 -19.45 3.66
N PRO A 312 -3.63 -20.70 3.76
CA PRO A 312 -4.05 -21.28 5.05
C PRO A 312 -2.92 -21.33 6.06
N GLY A 313 -3.15 -20.85 7.28
CA GLY A 313 -2.13 -20.78 8.32
C GLY A 313 -0.96 -19.85 7.97
N ASP A 314 -1.23 -18.73 7.28
CA ASP A 314 -0.24 -17.75 6.84
C ASP A 314 0.87 -17.51 7.88
N SER A 315 2.12 -17.76 7.48
CA SER A 315 3.29 -17.64 8.34
C SER A 315 4.34 -16.62 7.86
N TRP A 316 4.04 -15.88 6.79
CA TRP A 316 5.07 -15.18 5.98
C TRP A 316 4.72 -13.75 5.60
N ASP A 317 3.74 -13.13 6.27
CA ASP A 317 3.16 -11.85 5.85
C ASP A 317 2.56 -11.93 4.42
N TYR A 318 1.86 -13.02 4.11
CA TYR A 318 1.22 -13.18 2.81
C TYR A 318 -0.22 -12.68 2.82
N ALA A 319 -0.38 -11.36 2.90
CA ALA A 319 -1.68 -10.71 2.73
C ALA A 319 -2.29 -10.99 1.34
N ALA A 320 -3.62 -11.18 1.32
CA ALA A 320 -4.45 -11.29 0.12
C ALA A 320 -5.20 -9.99 -0.17
N THR A 321 -4.55 -8.85 0.09
CA THR A 321 -5.13 -7.50 0.02
C THR A 321 -4.84 -6.80 -1.31
N SER A 322 -4.21 -7.45 -2.28
CA SER A 322 -3.91 -6.79 -3.56
C SER A 322 -5.18 -6.44 -4.33
N PRO A 323 -5.19 -5.34 -5.13
CA PRO A 323 -6.38 -4.92 -5.86
C PRO A 323 -6.93 -6.00 -6.79
N PHE A 324 -8.25 -6.14 -6.84
CA PHE A 324 -8.93 -7.11 -7.69
C PHE A 324 -9.05 -6.61 -9.13
N VAL A 325 -9.01 -7.55 -10.07
CA VAL A 325 -9.46 -7.34 -11.45
C VAL A 325 -10.52 -8.38 -11.80
N MET A 326 -11.68 -7.94 -12.25
CA MET A 326 -12.75 -8.78 -12.74
C MET A 326 -12.80 -8.74 -14.27
N ALA A 327 -13.18 -9.86 -14.86
CA ALA A 327 -13.32 -9.98 -16.32
C ALA A 327 -14.28 -11.11 -16.67
N ASP A 328 -14.72 -11.11 -17.94
CA ASP A 328 -15.37 -12.25 -18.54
C ASP A 328 -14.32 -12.94 -19.43
N LEU A 329 -13.96 -14.18 -19.09
CA LEU A 329 -12.90 -14.96 -19.74
C LEU A 329 -13.45 -16.26 -20.30
N GLU A 330 -12.81 -16.79 -21.35
CA GLU A 330 -12.99 -18.18 -21.74
C GLU A 330 -11.94 -19.03 -21.01
N ILE A 331 -12.40 -19.99 -20.19
CA ILE A 331 -11.54 -20.92 -19.45
C ILE A 331 -12.02 -22.33 -19.77
N ASP A 332 -11.10 -23.16 -20.27
CA ASP A 332 -11.39 -24.54 -20.70
C ASP A 332 -12.61 -24.63 -21.65
N GLY A 333 -12.71 -23.68 -22.58
CA GLY A 333 -13.79 -23.59 -23.58
C GLY A 333 -15.14 -23.09 -23.04
N LYS A 334 -15.19 -22.57 -21.81
CA LYS A 334 -16.42 -22.07 -21.17
C LYS A 334 -16.30 -20.59 -20.81
N PRO A 335 -17.34 -19.77 -21.05
CA PRO A 335 -17.37 -18.39 -20.57
C PRO A 335 -17.53 -18.36 -19.05
N ARG A 336 -16.65 -17.63 -18.36
CA ARG A 336 -16.60 -17.49 -16.90
C ARG A 336 -16.54 -16.02 -16.52
N LYS A 337 -17.34 -15.63 -15.53
CA LYS A 337 -17.24 -14.32 -14.86
C LYS A 337 -16.26 -14.46 -13.71
N VAL A 338 -15.08 -13.90 -13.86
CA VAL A 338 -13.97 -14.14 -12.94
C VAL A 338 -13.66 -12.93 -12.07
N ILE A 339 -13.06 -13.23 -10.92
CA ILE A 339 -12.29 -12.30 -10.11
C ILE A 339 -10.85 -12.83 -10.06
N MET A 340 -9.89 -11.95 -10.32
CA MET A 340 -8.48 -12.27 -10.43
C MET A 340 -7.71 -11.50 -9.36
N GLN A 341 -6.74 -12.19 -8.75
CA GLN A 341 -5.85 -11.58 -7.77
C GLN A 341 -4.47 -12.21 -7.84
N ALA A 342 -3.44 -11.39 -7.72
CA ALA A 342 -2.06 -11.81 -7.49
C ALA A 342 -1.65 -11.39 -6.06
N PRO A 343 -1.98 -12.14 -5.00
CA PRO A 343 -1.60 -11.79 -3.63
C PRO A 343 -0.08 -11.95 -3.41
N LYS A 344 0.39 -11.55 -2.22
CA LYS A 344 1.82 -11.57 -1.86
C LYS A 344 2.49 -12.94 -2.01
N ASN A 345 1.74 -14.04 -1.89
CA ASN A 345 2.27 -15.41 -1.82
C ASN A 345 2.89 -15.95 -3.13
N GLY A 346 2.79 -15.22 -4.24
CA GLY A 346 3.44 -15.56 -5.50
C GLY A 346 2.61 -16.41 -6.47
N PHE A 347 1.37 -16.78 -6.13
CA PHE A 347 0.43 -17.43 -7.05
C PHE A 347 -0.60 -16.44 -7.61
N PHE A 348 -0.93 -16.58 -8.90
CA PHE A 348 -2.00 -15.81 -9.55
C PHE A 348 -3.27 -16.63 -9.52
N TYR A 349 -4.33 -16.13 -8.89
CA TYR A 349 -5.60 -16.82 -8.73
C TYR A 349 -6.66 -16.26 -9.68
N VAL A 350 -7.40 -17.18 -10.30
CA VAL A 350 -8.60 -16.88 -11.08
C VAL A 350 -9.73 -17.69 -10.46
N LEU A 351 -10.71 -16.98 -9.87
CA LEU A 351 -11.88 -17.58 -9.24
C LEU A 351 -13.14 -17.21 -10.03
N ASP A 352 -14.16 -18.06 -10.01
CA ASP A 352 -15.51 -17.65 -10.39
C ASP A 352 -16.04 -16.65 -9.35
N ARG A 353 -16.34 -15.42 -9.78
CA ARG A 353 -16.71 -14.36 -8.84
C ARG A 353 -18.08 -14.56 -8.17
N ARG A 354 -18.91 -15.48 -8.69
CA ARG A 354 -20.23 -15.76 -8.13
C ARG A 354 -20.17 -16.84 -7.05
N THR A 355 -19.27 -17.81 -7.18
CA THR A 355 -19.24 -19.01 -6.34
C THR A 355 -17.97 -19.16 -5.50
N GLY A 356 -16.89 -18.47 -5.85
CA GLY A 356 -15.57 -18.65 -5.24
C GLY A 356 -14.82 -19.89 -5.75
N GLU A 357 -15.33 -20.57 -6.77
CA GLU A 357 -14.68 -21.75 -7.36
C GLU A 357 -13.30 -21.39 -7.94
N LEU A 358 -12.27 -22.13 -7.54
CA LEU A 358 -10.93 -22.00 -8.10
C LEU A 358 -10.87 -22.54 -9.53
N LEU A 359 -10.56 -21.67 -10.49
CA LEU A 359 -10.47 -22.02 -11.91
C LEU A 359 -9.02 -22.22 -12.35
N ARG A 360 -8.14 -21.31 -11.92
CA ARG A 360 -6.71 -21.33 -12.24
C ARG A 360 -5.90 -20.81 -11.06
N ALA A 361 -4.76 -21.45 -10.80
CA ALA A 361 -3.74 -20.97 -9.89
C ALA A 361 -2.36 -21.38 -10.44
N ALA A 362 -1.46 -20.42 -10.60
CA ALA A 362 -0.09 -20.69 -11.09
C ALA A 362 0.89 -19.65 -10.53
N PRO A 363 2.16 -20.04 -10.27
CA PRO A 363 3.15 -19.12 -9.74
C PRO A 363 3.52 -18.05 -10.78
N TYR A 364 3.46 -16.77 -10.41
CA TYR A 364 3.82 -15.65 -11.29
C TYR A 364 5.24 -15.12 -11.05
N THR A 365 5.91 -15.58 -9.99
CA THR A 365 7.27 -15.22 -9.56
C THR A 365 7.94 -16.50 -9.01
N PRO A 366 9.26 -16.55 -8.70
CA PRO A 366 9.79 -17.67 -7.92
C PRO A 366 8.99 -17.89 -6.63
N VAL A 367 8.68 -19.15 -6.34
CA VAL A 367 7.95 -19.57 -5.15
C VAL A 367 8.61 -20.83 -4.61
N ASN A 368 8.86 -20.89 -3.30
CA ASN A 368 9.38 -22.10 -2.68
C ASN A 368 8.67 -22.51 -1.39
N TRP A 369 7.80 -21.69 -0.78
CA TRP A 369 7.00 -22.08 0.40
C TRP A 369 5.97 -23.17 0.08
N ALA A 370 5.47 -23.20 -1.16
CA ALA A 370 4.58 -24.23 -1.69
C ALA A 370 5.03 -24.66 -3.09
N SER A 371 4.89 -25.95 -3.41
CA SER A 371 5.27 -26.49 -4.72
C SER A 371 4.20 -26.26 -5.80
N SER A 372 2.93 -26.17 -5.39
CA SER A 372 1.77 -26.02 -6.27
C SER A 372 0.51 -25.70 -5.46
N ILE A 373 -0.59 -25.38 -6.16
CA ILE A 373 -1.95 -25.44 -5.61
C ILE A 373 -2.61 -26.73 -6.08
N ASP A 374 -3.03 -27.58 -5.14
CA ASP A 374 -3.76 -28.82 -5.44
C ASP A 374 -5.14 -28.47 -6.00
N ARG A 375 -5.41 -28.85 -7.26
CA ARG A 375 -6.65 -28.48 -7.96
C ARG A 375 -7.92 -29.12 -7.37
N ARG A 376 -7.79 -30.23 -6.62
CA ARG A 376 -8.94 -30.93 -6.06
C ARG A 376 -9.42 -30.27 -4.76
N THR A 377 -8.48 -29.79 -3.97
CA THR A 377 -8.73 -29.17 -2.66
C THR A 377 -8.71 -27.65 -2.71
N GLY A 378 -8.08 -27.06 -3.73
CA GLY A 378 -7.81 -25.62 -3.82
C GLY A 378 -6.73 -25.15 -2.85
N ARG A 379 -5.90 -26.05 -2.29
CA ARG A 379 -4.96 -25.73 -1.21
C ARG A 379 -3.51 -25.77 -1.67
N PRO A 380 -2.63 -24.92 -1.11
CA PRO A 380 -1.20 -25.02 -1.37
C PRO A 380 -0.62 -26.33 -0.84
N VAL A 381 0.29 -26.92 -1.61
CA VAL A 381 1.11 -28.07 -1.19
C VAL A 381 2.40 -27.52 -0.61
N LEU A 382 2.47 -27.44 0.73
CA LEU A 382 3.62 -26.86 1.44
C LEU A 382 4.90 -27.66 1.20
N THR A 383 6.02 -26.95 1.09
CA THR A 383 7.37 -27.54 1.06
C THR A 383 7.99 -27.52 2.45
N LYS A 384 9.21 -28.07 2.58
CA LYS A 384 9.99 -27.96 3.81
C LYS A 384 10.45 -26.53 4.09
N GLN A 385 10.64 -25.70 3.06
CA GLN A 385 11.08 -24.30 3.21
C GLN A 385 10.03 -23.44 3.93
N ALA A 386 8.76 -23.86 3.90
CA ALA A 386 7.67 -23.17 4.57
C ALA A 386 7.80 -23.19 6.10
N ASP A 387 8.45 -24.22 6.67
CA ASP A 387 8.66 -24.35 8.11
C ASP A 387 10.05 -23.84 8.50
N PHE A 388 10.08 -22.81 9.35
CA PHE A 388 11.30 -22.17 9.84
C PHE A 388 11.33 -22.12 11.38
N ARG A 389 10.69 -23.08 12.05
CA ARG A 389 10.69 -23.21 13.52
C ARG A 389 12.06 -23.56 14.08
N ASP A 390 12.74 -24.49 13.43
CA ASP A 390 13.97 -25.12 13.96
C ASP A 390 15.25 -24.47 13.39
N GLY A 391 15.13 -23.40 12.61
CA GLY A 391 16.26 -22.69 12.02
C GLY A 391 15.88 -21.77 10.86
N PRO A 392 16.86 -21.03 10.33
CA PRO A 392 16.65 -20.09 9.24
C PRO A 392 16.16 -20.79 7.96
N SER A 393 15.22 -20.15 7.27
CA SER A 393 14.76 -20.58 5.94
C SER A 393 14.76 -19.40 4.96
N VAL A 394 15.29 -19.59 3.76
CA VAL A 394 15.18 -18.59 2.68
C VAL A 394 13.93 -18.87 1.87
N ILE A 395 13.01 -17.91 1.85
CA ILE A 395 11.68 -18.07 1.29
C ILE A 395 11.44 -17.06 0.17
N TRP A 396 10.84 -17.55 -0.91
CA TRP A 396 10.23 -16.76 -1.98
C TRP A 396 8.71 -16.99 -2.04
N PRO A 397 7.92 -15.92 -2.21
CA PRO A 397 8.35 -14.52 -2.11
C PRO A 397 8.74 -14.11 -0.68
N SER A 398 9.46 -13.00 -0.53
CA SER A 398 9.71 -12.37 0.77
C SER A 398 8.43 -11.77 1.38
N MET A 399 8.54 -11.13 2.55
CA MET A 399 7.42 -10.43 3.21
C MET A 399 6.90 -9.24 2.39
N ALA A 400 7.72 -8.69 1.48
CA ALA A 400 7.26 -7.71 0.50
C ALA A 400 6.24 -8.30 -0.50
N GLY A 401 6.22 -9.64 -0.61
CA GLY A 401 5.41 -10.41 -1.53
C GLY A 401 5.96 -10.41 -2.95
N GLY A 402 5.39 -11.27 -3.79
CA GLY A 402 5.61 -11.24 -5.24
C GLY A 402 4.87 -10.08 -5.91
N HIS A 403 3.78 -9.62 -5.29
CA HIS A 403 2.93 -8.50 -5.68
C HIS A 403 2.14 -8.08 -4.45
N SER A 404 1.95 -6.77 -4.25
CA SER A 404 1.32 -6.23 -3.06
C SER A 404 0.20 -5.25 -3.46
N TRP A 405 0.26 -4.01 -3.03
CA TRP A 405 -0.78 -2.99 -3.21
C TRP A 405 -0.82 -2.35 -4.60
N ILE A 406 0.25 -2.55 -5.38
CA ILE A 406 0.48 -1.83 -6.63
C ILE A 406 -0.49 -2.32 -7.69
N PRO A 407 -1.36 -1.46 -8.26
CA PRO A 407 -2.41 -1.97 -9.12
C PRO A 407 -1.91 -2.64 -10.40
N MET A 408 -2.43 -3.82 -10.71
CA MET A 408 -2.35 -4.43 -12.04
C MET A 408 -3.51 -3.96 -12.94
N SER A 409 -3.36 -4.13 -14.25
CA SER A 409 -4.38 -3.77 -15.25
C SER A 409 -4.63 -4.94 -16.20
N TYR A 410 -5.78 -4.96 -16.85
CA TYR A 410 -6.18 -6.01 -17.79
C TYR A 410 -6.66 -5.42 -19.10
N SER A 411 -6.23 -5.99 -20.23
CA SER A 411 -6.72 -5.60 -21.55
C SER A 411 -7.75 -6.62 -22.06
N PRO A 412 -9.01 -6.22 -22.31
CA PRO A 412 -9.96 -7.08 -22.99
C PRO A 412 -9.57 -7.35 -24.46
N LYS A 413 -8.64 -6.60 -25.04
CA LYS A 413 -8.13 -6.79 -26.41
C LYS A 413 -7.08 -7.89 -26.49
N THR A 414 -6.04 -7.82 -25.65
CA THR A 414 -4.98 -8.85 -25.62
C THR A 414 -5.33 -10.06 -24.76
N LYS A 415 -6.32 -9.91 -23.88
CA LYS A 415 -6.69 -10.87 -22.81
C LYS A 415 -5.56 -11.09 -21.79
N LEU A 416 -4.65 -10.14 -21.66
CA LEU A 416 -3.53 -10.21 -20.73
C LEU A 416 -3.72 -9.26 -19.54
N VAL A 417 -3.18 -9.69 -18.40
CA VAL A 417 -3.01 -8.88 -17.20
C VAL A 417 -1.58 -8.36 -17.16
N TYR A 418 -1.40 -7.05 -16.98
CA TYR A 418 -0.10 -6.41 -16.85
C TYR A 418 0.24 -6.24 -15.38
N LEU A 419 1.08 -7.15 -14.89
CA LEU A 419 1.33 -7.40 -13.47
C LEU A 419 2.73 -6.91 -13.08
N PRO A 420 2.83 -5.86 -12.26
CA PRO A 420 4.07 -5.52 -11.55
C PRO A 420 4.40 -6.62 -10.55
N THR A 421 5.59 -7.21 -10.63
CA THR A 421 6.04 -8.28 -9.72
C THR A 421 7.36 -7.94 -9.07
N TYR A 422 7.62 -8.56 -7.92
CA TYR A 422 8.91 -8.61 -7.27
C TYR A 422 9.44 -10.02 -7.26
N ASP A 423 10.66 -10.17 -7.74
CA ASP A 423 11.42 -11.40 -7.54
C ASP A 423 12.35 -11.13 -6.35
N ALA A 424 11.87 -11.38 -5.13
CA ALA A 424 12.53 -10.95 -3.89
C ALA A 424 12.45 -12.06 -2.82
N ALA A 425 13.61 -12.50 -2.32
CA ALA A 425 13.74 -13.52 -1.26
C ALA A 425 13.96 -12.89 0.11
N ALA A 426 13.57 -13.57 1.20
CA ALA A 426 14.07 -13.21 2.52
C ALA A 426 14.48 -14.45 3.29
N SER A 427 15.49 -14.31 4.15
CA SER A 427 15.73 -15.28 5.21
C SER A 427 14.78 -15.00 6.36
N TYR A 428 14.10 -16.02 6.85
CA TYR A 428 13.20 -15.97 7.99
C TYR A 428 13.80 -16.76 9.15
N VAL A 429 13.84 -16.15 10.33
CA VAL A 429 14.17 -16.79 11.59
C VAL A 429 13.07 -16.48 12.60
N SER A 430 12.43 -17.50 13.16
CA SER A 430 11.41 -17.31 14.19
C SER A 430 12.02 -16.81 15.49
N TYR A 431 11.29 -15.95 16.21
CA TYR A 431 11.59 -15.68 17.61
C TYR A 431 11.31 -16.90 18.48
N ASP A 432 11.94 -16.93 19.65
CA ASP A 432 11.57 -17.85 20.73
C ASP A 432 10.19 -17.50 21.30
N LYS A 433 9.49 -18.49 21.88
CA LYS A 433 8.17 -18.28 22.49
C LYS A 433 8.29 -17.31 23.68
N GLY A 434 7.83 -16.07 23.55
CA GLY A 434 7.64 -15.17 24.70
C GLY A 434 7.90 -13.67 24.49
N GLU A 435 8.38 -13.24 23.33
CA GLU A 435 8.84 -11.84 23.13
C GLU A 435 7.76 -10.83 22.70
N PHE A 436 6.48 -11.11 22.92
CA PHE A 436 5.43 -10.16 22.53
C PHE A 436 5.46 -8.90 23.41
N LEU A 437 5.67 -7.75 22.78
CA LEU A 437 5.69 -6.45 23.45
C LEU A 437 4.54 -5.56 22.94
N PRO A 438 3.45 -5.44 23.72
CA PRO A 438 2.31 -4.60 23.35
C PRO A 438 2.73 -3.19 22.92
N GLY A 439 2.13 -2.68 21.84
CA GLY A 439 2.39 -1.33 21.33
C GLY A 439 3.50 -1.21 20.29
N ASN A 440 4.23 -2.29 19.98
CA ASN A 440 5.26 -2.32 18.93
C ASN A 440 4.77 -3.05 17.67
N ALA A 441 5.50 -2.86 16.56
CA ALA A 441 5.44 -3.83 15.48
C ALA A 441 6.07 -5.13 15.99
N ASP A 442 5.34 -6.25 15.91
CA ASP A 442 5.89 -7.56 16.27
C ASP A 442 5.57 -8.56 15.16
N HIS A 443 6.59 -8.84 14.35
CA HIS A 443 6.51 -9.78 13.25
C HIS A 443 6.71 -11.23 13.72
N GLY A 444 7.23 -11.46 14.94
CA GLY A 444 7.65 -12.78 15.41
C GLY A 444 8.83 -13.39 14.64
N THR A 445 9.49 -12.60 13.79
CA THR A 445 10.58 -13.05 12.92
C THR A 445 11.71 -12.03 12.79
N HIS A 446 12.95 -12.51 12.74
CA HIS A 446 14.09 -11.75 12.20
C HIS A 446 14.21 -12.06 10.72
N ASN A 447 13.94 -11.04 9.89
CA ASN A 447 14.05 -11.16 8.45
C ASN A 447 15.32 -10.47 7.95
N ALA A 448 16.09 -11.17 7.13
CA ALA A 448 17.22 -10.59 6.43
C ALA A 448 16.93 -10.58 4.93
N PHE A 449 17.30 -9.48 4.29
CA PHE A 449 17.22 -9.30 2.84
C PHE A 449 18.63 -9.44 2.24
N PRO A 450 18.73 -9.84 0.97
CA PRO A 450 20.01 -10.04 0.29
C PRO A 450 20.84 -8.74 0.16
N PRO A 451 22.16 -8.85 -0.07
CA PRO A 451 22.90 -10.08 -0.36
C PRO A 451 23.13 -10.97 0.88
N PHE A 452 23.00 -12.29 0.71
CA PHE A 452 23.21 -13.27 1.79
C PHE A 452 24.67 -13.75 1.91
N GLU A 453 25.58 -13.14 1.13
CA GLU A 453 26.93 -13.63 0.85
C GLU A 453 27.84 -13.70 2.09
N ASP A 454 27.62 -12.83 3.09
CA ASP A 454 28.39 -12.79 4.36
C ASP A 454 27.75 -13.59 5.51
N SER A 455 26.64 -14.29 5.25
CA SER A 455 25.92 -15.06 6.29
C SER A 455 26.25 -16.55 6.21
N ARG A 456 26.04 -17.30 7.31
CA ARG A 456 26.04 -18.79 7.30
C ARG A 456 25.06 -19.38 6.26
N LEU A 457 24.16 -18.57 5.70
CA LEU A 457 23.17 -18.91 4.66
C LEU A 457 23.74 -18.79 3.24
N GLY A 458 24.81 -18.02 3.03
CA GLY A 458 25.40 -17.76 1.71
C GLY A 458 25.97 -19.00 1.02
N THR A 459 26.37 -20.02 1.78
CA THR A 459 26.87 -21.29 1.22
C THR A 459 25.76 -22.22 0.72
N GLN A 460 24.50 -22.05 1.18
CA GLN A 460 23.38 -22.88 0.75
C GLN A 460 22.86 -22.56 -0.66
N PHE A 461 23.21 -21.39 -1.23
CA PHE A 461 22.57 -20.90 -2.45
C PHE A 461 23.56 -20.37 -3.48
N LYS A 462 24.24 -21.29 -4.17
CA LYS A 462 25.00 -21.02 -5.41
C LYS A 462 24.29 -21.43 -6.70
N GLN A 463 23.08 -22.03 -6.63
CA GLN A 463 22.36 -22.59 -7.79
C GLN A 463 20.85 -22.25 -7.88
N GLY A 464 20.39 -21.20 -7.20
CA GLY A 464 18.98 -20.76 -7.22
C GLY A 464 18.70 -19.53 -8.10
N PRO A 465 17.43 -19.10 -8.23
CA PRO A 465 17.07 -17.80 -8.81
C PRO A 465 17.87 -16.66 -8.15
N SER A 466 18.03 -15.55 -8.87
CA SER A 466 18.66 -14.34 -8.32
C SER A 466 18.00 -14.00 -6.98
N THR A 467 18.82 -13.78 -5.97
CA THR A 467 18.36 -13.28 -4.68
C THR A 467 18.17 -11.76 -4.73
N ARG A 468 18.67 -11.05 -5.75
CA ARG A 468 18.56 -9.59 -5.84
C ARG A 468 17.12 -9.12 -5.78
N PHE A 469 16.92 -8.00 -5.11
CA PHE A 469 15.63 -7.34 -5.01
C PHE A 469 15.37 -6.59 -6.31
N GLU A 470 14.58 -7.20 -7.18
CA GLU A 470 14.28 -6.64 -8.50
C GLU A 470 12.77 -6.66 -8.74
N GLY A 471 12.28 -5.58 -9.34
CA GLY A 471 10.93 -5.52 -9.89
C GLY A 471 10.91 -5.93 -11.35
N ARG A 472 9.77 -6.43 -11.82
CA ARG A 472 9.52 -6.74 -13.24
C ARG A 472 8.09 -6.41 -13.61
N LEU A 473 7.84 -6.16 -14.89
CA LEU A 473 6.50 -6.13 -15.46
C LEU A 473 6.27 -7.42 -16.26
N LYS A 474 5.19 -8.14 -15.95
CA LYS A 474 4.81 -9.37 -16.67
C LYS A 474 3.47 -9.16 -17.35
N ALA A 475 3.36 -9.51 -18.64
CA ALA A 475 2.06 -9.69 -19.26
C ALA A 475 1.63 -11.14 -19.06
N TRP A 476 0.72 -11.34 -18.14
CA TRP A 476 0.21 -12.62 -17.68
C TRP A 476 -1.04 -13.01 -18.46
N ASP A 477 -1.10 -14.24 -18.97
CA ASP A 477 -2.30 -14.83 -19.54
C ASP A 477 -3.08 -15.55 -18.42
N PRO A 478 -4.19 -14.99 -17.92
CA PRO A 478 -4.90 -15.56 -16.78
C PRO A 478 -5.60 -16.88 -17.10
N ALA A 479 -5.97 -17.14 -18.36
CA ALA A 479 -6.61 -18.39 -18.77
C ALA A 479 -5.60 -19.55 -18.83
N LYS A 480 -4.36 -19.25 -19.23
CA LYS A 480 -3.28 -20.23 -19.30
C LYS A 480 -2.49 -20.38 -18.00
N GLY A 481 -2.38 -19.30 -17.23
CA GLY A 481 -1.55 -19.27 -16.03
C GLY A 481 -0.05 -19.17 -16.34
N GLU A 482 0.32 -18.38 -17.36
CA GLU A 482 1.71 -18.19 -17.77
C GLU A 482 1.96 -16.76 -18.27
N ALA A 483 3.21 -16.30 -18.19
CA ALA A 483 3.60 -15.02 -18.76
C ALA A 483 3.82 -15.13 -20.27
N ARG A 484 3.24 -14.21 -21.05
CA ARG A 484 3.53 -14.05 -22.48
C ARG A 484 4.85 -13.33 -22.73
N TRP A 485 5.18 -12.37 -21.88
CA TRP A 485 6.46 -11.69 -21.85
C TRP A 485 6.75 -11.16 -20.44
N THR A 486 8.02 -10.88 -20.18
CA THR A 486 8.51 -10.27 -18.94
C THR A 486 9.50 -9.18 -19.32
N SER A 487 9.41 -8.01 -18.69
CA SER A 487 10.32 -6.90 -18.94
C SER A 487 11.73 -7.20 -18.44
N GLU A 488 12.68 -6.37 -18.88
CA GLU A 488 13.95 -6.18 -18.18
C GLU A 488 13.70 -5.81 -16.70
N PRO A 489 14.66 -6.10 -15.79
CA PRO A 489 14.57 -5.69 -14.40
C PRO A 489 14.33 -4.19 -14.24
N LEU A 490 13.50 -3.86 -13.26
CA LEU A 490 13.23 -2.52 -12.76
C LEU A 490 13.73 -2.45 -11.30
N PRO A 491 13.97 -1.25 -10.77
CA PRO A 491 14.21 -1.06 -9.35
C PRO A 491 13.14 -1.72 -8.47
N PHE A 492 13.48 -1.97 -7.22
CA PHE A 492 12.49 -2.41 -6.23
C PHE A 492 11.52 -1.26 -5.91
N ILE A 493 10.24 -1.56 -5.67
CA ILE A 493 9.13 -0.58 -5.54
C ILE A 493 8.81 0.19 -6.83
N ASN A 494 8.12 -0.48 -7.75
CA ASN A 494 7.56 0.14 -8.96
C ASN A 494 6.09 0.51 -8.79
N GLY A 495 5.60 1.37 -9.69
CA GLY A 495 4.22 1.81 -9.73
C GLY A 495 3.28 0.86 -10.46
N GLY A 496 1.99 1.18 -10.34
CA GLY A 496 0.90 0.42 -10.94
C GLY A 496 0.82 0.59 -12.45
N THR A 497 0.00 -0.24 -13.08
CA THR A 497 -0.14 -0.25 -14.54
C THR A 497 -1.47 0.33 -15.01
N LEU A 498 -1.43 0.86 -16.23
CA LEU A 498 -2.56 1.34 -17.01
C LEU A 498 -2.44 0.76 -18.41
N VAL A 499 -3.54 0.28 -18.99
CA VAL A 499 -3.60 -0.05 -20.42
C VAL A 499 -4.34 1.05 -21.17
N VAL A 500 -3.78 1.49 -22.30
CA VAL A 500 -4.41 2.44 -23.22
C VAL A 500 -4.29 1.89 -24.64
N GLY A 501 -5.40 1.41 -25.21
CA GLY A 501 -5.37 0.73 -26.51
C GLY A 501 -4.40 -0.46 -26.51
N ASP A 502 -3.28 -0.32 -27.25
CA ASP A 502 -2.19 -1.31 -27.35
C ASP A 502 -0.92 -0.92 -26.59
N LEU A 503 -1.04 0.00 -25.62
CA LEU A 503 0.06 0.45 -24.77
C LEU A 503 -0.19 0.07 -23.31
N VAL A 504 0.91 -0.16 -22.59
CA VAL A 504 0.91 -0.31 -21.14
C VAL A 504 1.81 0.78 -20.55
N PHE A 505 1.29 1.56 -19.61
CA PHE A 505 2.06 2.57 -18.89
C PHE A 505 2.42 2.07 -17.49
N GLN A 506 3.66 2.31 -17.07
CA GLN A 506 4.12 2.03 -15.71
C GLN A 506 5.19 3.03 -15.27
N GLY A 507 5.02 3.61 -14.09
CA GLY A 507 6.07 4.37 -13.39
C GLY A 507 6.97 3.45 -12.55
N ALA A 508 8.20 3.88 -12.26
CA ALA A 508 9.14 3.09 -11.46
C ALA A 508 9.95 3.97 -10.48
N ALA A 509 10.70 3.31 -9.58
CA ALA A 509 11.50 3.99 -8.56
C ALA A 509 12.66 4.82 -9.14
N ASP A 510 13.13 4.47 -10.34
CA ASP A 510 14.18 5.21 -11.07
C ASP A 510 13.68 6.52 -11.70
N GLY A 511 12.42 6.89 -11.47
CA GLY A 511 11.87 8.17 -11.91
C GLY A 511 11.45 8.20 -13.38
N TYR A 512 11.38 7.06 -14.07
CA TYR A 512 10.87 6.99 -15.44
C TYR A 512 9.44 6.47 -15.51
N LEU A 513 8.60 7.18 -16.28
CA LEU A 513 7.35 6.65 -16.80
C LEU A 513 7.64 5.96 -18.14
N ARG A 514 7.30 4.68 -18.22
CA ARG A 514 7.54 3.85 -19.41
C ARG A 514 6.24 3.54 -20.10
N ALA A 515 6.26 3.56 -21.43
CA ALA A 515 5.20 3.02 -22.26
C ALA A 515 5.73 1.78 -22.99
N TYR A 516 5.03 0.66 -22.81
CA TYR A 516 5.35 -0.62 -23.42
C TYR A 516 4.34 -0.96 -24.51
N ASP A 517 4.78 -1.62 -25.56
CA ASP A 517 3.91 -2.36 -26.45
C ASP A 517 3.19 -3.48 -25.68
N ALA A 518 1.86 -3.45 -25.68
CA ALA A 518 1.02 -4.36 -24.90
C ALA A 518 1.20 -5.85 -25.27
N ALA A 519 1.61 -6.15 -26.50
CA ALA A 519 1.69 -7.51 -27.02
C ALA A 519 3.09 -8.13 -26.81
N SER A 520 4.14 -7.34 -26.93
CA SER A 520 5.55 -7.80 -26.93
C SER A 520 6.35 -7.38 -25.69
N GLY A 521 5.91 -6.36 -24.96
CA GLY A 521 6.67 -5.78 -23.85
C GLY A 521 7.84 -4.90 -24.30
N GLN A 522 7.94 -4.57 -25.58
CA GLN A 522 8.93 -3.62 -26.07
C GLN A 522 8.69 -2.24 -25.46
N VAL A 523 9.73 -1.61 -24.91
CA VAL A 523 9.64 -0.21 -24.46
C VAL A 523 9.61 0.71 -25.68
N LEU A 524 8.50 1.41 -25.89
CA LEU A 524 8.29 2.33 -27.00
C LEU A 524 8.64 3.78 -26.63
N ALA A 525 8.44 4.15 -25.36
CA ALA A 525 8.85 5.45 -24.84
C ALA A 525 9.29 5.36 -23.38
N LYS A 526 10.22 6.25 -23.00
CA LYS A 526 10.64 6.50 -21.61
C LYS A 526 10.65 8.01 -21.38
N LEU A 527 9.87 8.48 -20.42
CA LEU A 527 9.86 9.87 -19.99
C LEU A 527 10.47 9.98 -18.59
N PHE A 528 11.53 10.76 -18.45
CA PHE A 528 12.12 11.03 -17.14
C PHE A 528 11.28 12.08 -16.39
N VAL A 529 10.65 11.64 -15.31
CA VAL A 529 9.83 12.48 -14.41
C VAL A 529 10.67 13.07 -13.28
N GLY A 530 11.76 12.37 -12.90
CA GLY A 530 12.67 12.79 -11.83
C GLY A 530 12.14 12.55 -10.42
N THR A 531 10.96 11.95 -10.29
CA THR A 531 10.35 11.55 -9.01
C THR A 531 9.87 10.12 -9.14
N ALA A 532 10.14 9.27 -8.14
CA ALA A 532 9.68 7.90 -8.14
C ALA A 532 8.14 7.83 -8.15
N MET A 533 7.59 6.88 -8.89
CA MET A 533 6.15 6.72 -9.05
C MET A 533 5.75 5.35 -8.54
N MET A 534 4.99 5.33 -7.44
CA MET A 534 4.43 4.11 -6.84
C MET A 534 2.93 3.97 -7.17
N ALA A 535 2.25 5.08 -7.44
CA ALA A 535 0.85 5.09 -7.87
C ALA A 535 0.67 4.48 -9.28
N ALA A 536 -0.59 4.20 -9.63
CA ALA A 536 -0.97 3.83 -10.99
C ALA A 536 -1.36 5.08 -11.82
N PRO A 537 -0.98 5.13 -13.11
CA PRO A 537 -1.44 6.18 -14.01
C PRO A 537 -2.92 5.99 -14.40
N ILE A 538 -3.53 7.06 -14.88
CA ILE A 538 -4.85 7.06 -15.56
C ILE A 538 -4.73 7.67 -16.94
N SER A 539 -5.70 7.37 -17.82
CA SER A 539 -5.89 8.11 -19.07
C SER A 539 -7.29 8.68 -19.15
N TYR A 540 -7.40 9.91 -19.64
CA TYR A 540 -8.68 10.59 -19.82
C TYR A 540 -8.66 11.48 -21.05
N GLU A 541 -9.82 11.94 -21.50
CA GLU A 541 -9.96 12.90 -22.60
C GLU A 541 -10.69 14.15 -22.14
N LEU A 542 -10.19 15.31 -22.56
CA LEU A 542 -10.86 16.59 -22.36
C LEU A 542 -10.73 17.43 -23.63
N ASP A 543 -11.85 17.90 -24.16
CA ASP A 543 -11.96 18.68 -25.40
C ASP A 543 -11.20 18.06 -26.60
N GLY A 544 -11.35 16.75 -26.80
CA GLY A 544 -10.69 16.04 -27.90
C GLY A 544 -9.17 15.85 -27.72
N THR A 545 -8.62 16.19 -26.56
CA THR A 545 -7.22 15.90 -26.20
C THR A 545 -7.17 14.80 -25.15
N GLN A 546 -6.43 13.74 -25.43
CA GLN A 546 -6.15 12.67 -24.49
C GLN A 546 -4.95 13.03 -23.61
N TYR A 547 -5.07 12.70 -22.33
CA TYR A 547 -4.08 12.93 -21.30
C TYR A 547 -3.70 11.62 -20.60
N ILE A 548 -2.49 11.60 -20.03
CA ILE A 548 -2.06 10.63 -19.02
C ILE A 548 -1.78 11.40 -17.74
N ALA A 549 -2.36 10.98 -16.62
CA ALA A 549 -2.07 11.58 -15.31
C ALA A 549 -1.51 10.53 -14.35
N ILE A 550 -0.53 10.92 -13.56
CA ILE A 550 0.09 10.06 -12.55
C ILE A 550 0.52 10.88 -11.34
N LEU A 551 0.33 10.30 -10.16
CA LEU A 551 0.87 10.83 -8.92
C LEU A 551 2.27 10.26 -8.65
N ALA A 552 3.18 11.10 -8.20
CA ALA A 552 4.58 10.76 -7.91
C ALA A 552 4.99 11.29 -6.54
N GLY A 553 5.87 10.55 -5.88
CA GLY A 553 6.36 10.81 -4.52
C GLY A 553 6.75 9.51 -3.86
N PHE A 554 8.05 9.31 -3.60
CA PHE A 554 8.57 8.09 -2.99
C PHE A 554 8.28 8.04 -1.48
N GLY A 555 7.98 6.85 -0.98
CA GLY A 555 7.78 6.59 0.44
C GLY A 555 7.41 5.12 0.67
N GLY A 556 6.33 4.88 1.41
CA GLY A 556 5.88 3.52 1.72
C GLY A 556 6.83 2.79 2.68
N PRO A 557 6.85 1.44 2.67
CA PRO A 557 7.66 0.64 3.61
C PRO A 557 9.18 0.83 3.46
N GLN A 558 9.66 1.48 2.39
CA GLN A 558 11.08 1.79 2.16
C GLN A 558 11.44 3.26 2.37
N GLY A 559 10.55 4.06 2.97
CA GLY A 559 10.83 5.48 3.22
C GLY A 559 12.08 5.75 4.08
N GLY A 560 12.51 4.80 4.91
CA GLY A 560 13.71 4.94 5.75
C GLY A 560 15.01 5.17 4.97
N PHE A 561 15.10 4.70 3.71
CA PHE A 561 16.32 4.80 2.91
C PHE A 561 16.02 4.85 1.41
N PHE A 562 16.73 5.71 0.69
CA PHE A 562 16.72 5.71 -0.78
C PHE A 562 17.83 4.81 -1.32
N ALA A 563 17.43 3.70 -1.92
CA ALA A 563 18.35 2.81 -2.63
C ALA A 563 19.08 3.56 -3.77
N PRO A 564 20.31 3.17 -4.14
CA PRO A 564 21.09 3.86 -5.17
C PRO A 564 20.42 3.92 -6.56
N ASP A 565 19.58 2.95 -6.88
CA ASP A 565 18.80 2.85 -8.13
C ASP A 565 17.44 3.58 -8.04
N ASN A 566 17.10 4.14 -6.87
CA ASN A 566 15.95 5.02 -6.70
C ASN A 566 16.33 6.46 -7.03
N VAL A 567 15.52 7.15 -7.83
CA VAL A 567 15.78 8.54 -8.23
C VAL A 567 15.83 9.50 -7.05
N ALA A 568 15.12 9.21 -5.95
CA ALA A 568 15.14 10.01 -4.72
C ALA A 568 16.53 10.07 -4.06
N SER A 569 17.43 9.13 -4.37
CA SER A 569 18.82 9.19 -3.91
C SER A 569 19.62 10.32 -4.57
N SER A 570 19.20 10.80 -5.74
CA SER A 570 19.91 11.80 -6.54
C SER A 570 19.13 13.09 -6.79
N HIS A 571 17.80 13.05 -6.67
CA HIS A 571 16.90 14.18 -6.87
C HIS A 571 16.04 14.42 -5.62
N GLU A 572 15.57 15.65 -5.44
CA GLU A 572 14.62 15.98 -4.39
C GLU A 572 13.30 15.20 -4.55
N ASN A 573 12.77 14.71 -3.43
CA ASN A 573 11.57 13.89 -3.39
C ASN A 573 10.43 14.66 -2.72
N TYR A 574 9.41 15.00 -3.49
CA TYR A 574 8.19 15.65 -3.02
C TYR A 574 7.00 15.21 -3.86
N GLU A 575 5.80 15.40 -3.31
CA GLU A 575 4.54 14.97 -3.89
C GLU A 575 4.20 15.80 -5.14
N ARG A 576 3.84 15.12 -6.23
CA ARG A 576 3.52 15.76 -7.51
C ARG A 576 2.38 15.01 -8.20
N LEU A 577 1.43 15.76 -8.77
CA LEU A 577 0.58 15.28 -9.85
C LEU A 577 1.17 15.73 -11.17
N ILE A 578 1.47 14.78 -12.05
CA ILE A 578 2.01 15.03 -13.39
C ILE A 578 0.94 14.68 -14.42
N VAL A 579 0.64 15.62 -15.31
CA VAL A 579 -0.31 15.41 -16.40
C VAL A 579 0.37 15.63 -17.74
N LEU A 580 0.25 14.67 -18.63
CA LEU A 580 0.96 14.58 -19.90
C LEU A 580 -0.01 14.55 -21.07
N LYS A 581 0.42 15.04 -22.23
CA LYS A 581 -0.29 14.92 -23.51
C LYS A 581 0.70 14.86 -24.68
N ILE A 582 0.22 14.48 -25.86
CA ILE A 582 1.00 14.56 -27.10
C ILE A 582 1.35 16.01 -27.40
N GLY A 583 2.62 16.28 -27.70
CA GLY A 583 3.12 17.63 -27.99
C GLY A 583 3.12 18.57 -26.78
N GLY A 584 3.07 18.01 -25.56
CA GLY A 584 3.27 18.78 -24.33
C GLY A 584 4.68 19.36 -24.22
N ALA A 585 4.86 20.26 -23.25
CA ALA A 585 6.16 20.88 -22.98
C ALA A 585 7.19 19.87 -22.45
N LYS A 586 8.46 20.25 -22.42
CA LYS A 586 9.49 19.47 -21.75
C LYS A 586 9.22 19.42 -20.24
N LEU A 587 9.19 18.22 -19.66
CA LEU A 587 9.10 18.03 -18.21
C LEU A 587 10.46 18.32 -17.55
N ALA A 588 10.48 19.23 -16.59
CA ALA A 588 11.65 19.44 -15.74
C ALA A 588 11.60 18.44 -14.56
N PRO A 589 12.69 17.69 -14.30
CA PRO A 589 12.79 16.91 -13.08
C PRO A 589 12.94 17.83 -11.87
N PRO A 590 12.70 17.33 -10.65
CA PRO A 590 13.09 18.04 -9.43
C PRO A 590 14.57 18.43 -9.43
N PRO A 591 14.99 19.41 -8.62
CA PRO A 591 16.40 19.69 -8.42
C PRO A 591 17.18 18.45 -7.97
N ASN A 592 18.47 18.40 -8.31
CA ASN A 592 19.36 17.41 -7.73
C ASN A 592 19.40 17.58 -6.20
N ARG A 593 19.48 16.46 -5.50
CA ARG A 593 19.60 16.44 -4.05
C ARG A 593 20.91 17.11 -3.64
N VAL A 594 20.83 18.02 -2.68
CA VAL A 594 22.00 18.60 -2.04
C VAL A 594 22.31 17.79 -0.78
N ALA A 595 23.58 17.45 -0.58
CA ALA A 595 23.99 16.77 0.63
C ALA A 595 23.64 17.64 1.85
N ALA A 596 23.01 17.04 2.87
CA ALA A 596 22.68 17.75 4.10
C ALA A 596 23.97 18.31 4.73
N GLU A 597 23.90 19.55 5.22
CA GLU A 597 25.01 20.14 5.96
C GLU A 597 25.30 19.28 7.20
N GLN A 598 26.57 18.90 7.35
CA GLN A 598 27.01 18.10 8.49
C GLN A 598 26.95 18.97 9.75
N GLN A 599 26.12 18.56 10.71
CA GLN A 599 25.98 19.26 11.98
C GLN A 599 27.24 19.12 12.84
N PRO A 600 27.55 20.05 13.76
CA PRO A 600 28.70 19.94 14.66
C PRO A 600 28.74 18.62 15.42
N THR A 601 29.93 18.08 15.67
CA THR A 601 30.06 16.83 16.45
C THR A 601 29.66 17.07 17.90
N PRO A 602 28.66 16.33 18.43
CA PRO A 602 28.23 16.51 19.80
C PRO A 602 29.29 16.05 20.80
N ARG A 603 29.15 16.47 22.05
CA ARG A 603 29.93 15.90 23.16
C ARG A 603 29.37 14.52 23.50
N ALA A 604 30.27 13.59 23.82
CA ALA A 604 29.89 12.27 24.29
C ALA A 604 28.99 12.38 25.53
N ILE A 605 27.93 11.58 25.57
CA ILE A 605 27.06 11.47 26.75
C ILE A 605 27.65 10.35 27.63
N PRO A 606 28.18 10.66 28.84
CA PRO A 606 28.74 9.65 29.72
C PRO A 606 27.66 8.63 30.11
N ALA A 607 27.88 7.36 29.79
CA ALA A 607 27.00 6.26 30.14
C ALA A 607 27.79 4.95 30.23
N GLU A 608 27.34 4.01 31.05
CA GLU A 608 27.91 2.67 31.08
C GLU A 608 27.65 1.93 29.76
N ALA A 609 28.53 0.99 29.40
CA ALA A 609 28.37 0.17 28.21
C ALA A 609 27.03 -0.61 28.20
N SER A 610 26.56 -1.03 29.38
CA SER A 610 25.26 -1.67 29.59
C SER A 610 24.09 -0.76 29.18
N THR A 611 24.16 0.53 29.50
CA THR A 611 23.17 1.55 29.13
C THR A 611 23.17 1.82 27.63
N ILE A 612 24.36 1.93 27.02
CA ILE A 612 24.48 2.08 25.56
C ILE A 612 23.88 0.87 24.84
N ALA A 613 24.20 -0.35 25.27
CA ALA A 613 23.65 -1.58 24.70
C ALA A 613 22.12 -1.69 24.89
N ARG A 614 21.59 -1.23 26.03
CA ARG A 614 20.13 -1.10 26.23
C ARG A 614 19.53 -0.09 25.25
N GLY A 615 20.15 1.08 25.10
CA GLY A 615 19.72 2.12 24.18
C GLY A 615 19.63 1.63 22.74
N GLN A 616 20.62 0.86 22.28
CA GLN A 616 20.62 0.21 20.97
C GLN A 616 19.43 -0.73 20.79
N ARG A 617 19.21 -1.67 21.72
CA ARG A 617 18.08 -2.62 21.62
C ARG A 617 16.72 -1.91 21.59
N LEU A 618 16.59 -0.85 22.37
CA LEU A 618 15.37 -0.04 22.38
C LEU A 618 15.20 0.73 21.05
N PHE A 619 16.29 1.28 20.50
CA PHE A 619 16.29 1.94 19.21
C PHE A 619 15.85 0.98 18.08
N GLU A 620 16.45 -0.20 18.03
CA GLU A 620 16.13 -1.25 17.05
C GLU A 620 14.64 -1.61 17.11
N ARG A 621 14.07 -1.65 18.31
CA ARG A 621 12.66 -1.99 18.54
C ARG A 621 11.67 -0.86 18.22
N GLN A 622 11.99 0.38 18.58
CA GLN A 622 11.03 1.50 18.61
C GLN A 622 11.22 2.49 17.45
N CYS A 623 12.45 2.65 16.97
CA CYS A 623 12.84 3.75 16.08
C CYS A 623 13.21 3.26 14.68
N ASN A 624 13.79 2.06 14.56
CA ASN A 624 14.43 1.57 13.33
C ASN A 624 13.46 1.33 12.16
N ARG A 625 12.15 1.25 12.42
CA ARG A 625 11.12 1.19 11.36
C ARG A 625 11.07 2.46 10.52
N CYS A 626 11.39 3.61 11.12
CA CYS A 626 11.38 4.91 10.44
C CYS A 626 12.79 5.47 10.25
N HIS A 627 13.64 5.37 11.28
CA HIS A 627 14.98 5.95 11.28
C HIS A 627 16.05 4.87 11.14
N VAL A 628 16.81 4.88 10.05
CA VAL A 628 17.83 3.87 9.80
C VAL A 628 18.95 3.96 10.82
N MET A 629 19.25 2.85 11.50
CA MET A 629 20.38 2.75 12.40
C MET A 629 21.69 3.08 11.68
N GLY A 630 22.52 3.93 12.29
CA GLY A 630 23.74 4.44 11.69
C GLY A 630 23.50 5.63 10.75
N GLY A 631 22.27 5.97 10.42
CA GLY A 631 21.91 7.11 9.57
C GLY A 631 21.99 6.81 8.08
N ALA A 632 20.97 7.27 7.36
CA ALA A 632 20.86 7.14 5.92
C ALA A 632 20.00 8.25 5.33
N VAL A 633 20.15 8.51 4.02
CA VAL A 633 19.27 9.43 3.30
C VAL A 633 17.94 8.71 3.02
N GLY A 634 16.83 9.28 3.48
CA GLY A 634 15.47 8.78 3.28
C GLY A 634 14.44 9.90 3.41
N ILE A 635 13.16 9.55 3.54
CA ILE A 635 12.09 10.53 3.81
C ILE A 635 12.11 10.98 5.27
N TYR A 636 12.55 10.13 6.20
CA TYR A 636 12.62 10.46 7.62
C TYR A 636 13.96 11.14 7.97
N PRO A 637 13.99 12.03 8.99
CA PRO A 637 15.23 12.68 9.43
C PRO A 637 16.33 11.68 9.83
N ASP A 638 17.58 11.97 9.42
CA ASP A 638 18.75 11.21 9.83
C ASP A 638 19.17 11.58 11.27
N LEU A 639 18.98 10.63 12.20
CA LEU A 639 19.31 10.84 13.61
C LEU A 639 20.83 10.87 13.89
N TRP A 640 21.67 10.40 12.96
CA TRP A 640 23.13 10.51 13.04
C TRP A 640 23.64 11.87 12.54
N ASN A 641 22.76 12.77 12.11
CA ASN A 641 23.06 14.16 11.78
C ASN A 641 22.12 15.14 12.52
N MET A 642 21.70 14.81 13.75
CA MET A 642 20.91 15.73 14.57
C MET A 642 21.66 17.03 14.88
N ALA A 643 20.94 18.15 14.83
CA ALA A 643 21.43 19.44 15.32
C ALA A 643 21.56 19.43 16.86
N PRO A 644 22.46 20.24 17.45
CA PRO A 644 22.61 20.34 18.90
C PRO A 644 21.28 20.59 19.64
N GLU A 645 20.43 21.46 19.11
CA GLU A 645 19.14 21.80 19.69
C GLU A 645 18.17 20.60 19.68
N THR A 646 18.25 19.75 18.66
CA THR A 646 17.47 18.50 18.59
C THR A 646 17.94 17.50 19.63
N ILE A 647 19.25 17.41 19.87
CA ILE A 647 19.81 16.56 20.93
C ILE A 647 19.34 17.06 22.29
N ASP A 648 19.36 18.37 22.54
CA ASP A 648 18.90 18.96 23.80
C ASP A 648 17.39 18.74 24.01
N ALA A 649 16.58 18.86 22.95
CA ALA A 649 15.14 18.66 22.98
C ALA A 649 14.68 17.19 22.89
N PHE A 650 15.60 16.21 22.89
CA PHE A 650 15.28 14.81 22.59
C PHE A 650 14.15 14.22 23.46
N GLU A 651 14.12 14.54 24.77
CA GLU A 651 13.01 14.11 25.63
C GLU A 651 11.68 14.75 25.22
N GLY A 652 11.69 16.06 24.97
CA GLY A 652 10.48 16.77 24.54
C GLY A 652 9.92 16.18 23.24
N ILE A 653 10.79 15.73 22.34
CA ILE A 653 10.40 15.08 21.09
C ILE A 653 9.87 13.66 21.34
N VAL A 654 10.64 12.79 22.00
CA VAL A 654 10.34 11.36 22.13
C VAL A 654 9.33 11.06 23.24
N GLY A 655 9.49 11.69 24.41
CA GLY A 655 8.67 11.46 25.60
C GLY A 655 7.44 12.37 25.69
N GLU A 656 7.55 13.63 25.25
CA GLU A 656 6.45 14.61 25.37
C GLU A 656 5.69 14.81 24.05
N GLY A 657 6.24 14.36 22.92
CA GLY A 657 5.58 14.42 21.62
C GLY A 657 5.58 15.80 20.98
N ALA A 658 6.63 16.60 21.18
CA ALA A 658 6.76 17.95 20.61
C ALA A 658 6.63 18.00 19.08
N LEU A 659 6.87 16.88 18.40
CA LEU A 659 6.74 16.72 16.95
C LEU A 659 5.64 15.73 16.55
N SER A 660 4.68 15.43 17.43
CA SER A 660 3.57 14.50 17.13
C SER A 660 2.75 14.96 15.94
N TYR A 661 2.47 16.26 15.81
CA TYR A 661 1.78 16.85 14.65
C TYR A 661 2.45 16.56 13.30
N ALA A 662 3.76 16.30 13.30
CA ALA A 662 4.57 15.97 12.12
C ALA A 662 4.63 14.47 11.82
N GLY A 663 4.11 13.63 12.70
CA GLY A 663 4.18 12.17 12.60
C GLY A 663 5.26 11.51 13.45
N MET A 664 6.03 12.27 14.23
CA MET A 664 6.94 11.72 15.23
C MET A 664 6.18 11.48 16.53
N GLY A 665 5.68 10.26 16.69
CA GLY A 665 4.81 9.88 17.81
C GLY A 665 5.45 10.09 19.19
N ASN A 666 4.60 10.30 20.19
CA ASN A 666 4.94 10.24 21.60
C ASN A 666 5.07 8.78 22.07
N PHE A 667 6.23 8.45 22.64
CA PHE A 667 6.57 7.10 23.11
C PHE A 667 6.46 6.91 24.63
N SER A 668 5.93 7.87 25.40
CA SER A 668 5.80 7.77 26.87
C SER A 668 4.98 6.56 27.36
N LYS A 669 4.14 5.97 26.50
CA LYS A 669 3.41 4.73 26.79
C LYS A 669 4.29 3.49 26.75
N SER A 670 5.39 3.50 25.99
CA SER A 670 6.28 2.34 25.77
C SER A 670 7.70 2.55 26.30
N LEU A 671 8.11 3.80 26.55
CA LEU A 671 9.43 4.19 27.01
C LEU A 671 9.31 5.12 28.23
N ASN A 672 10.05 4.83 29.29
CA ASN A 672 10.24 5.76 30.41
C ASN A 672 11.46 6.66 30.16
N ARG A 673 11.65 7.67 31.02
CA ARG A 673 12.77 8.61 30.89
C ARG A 673 14.16 7.92 30.80
N PRO A 674 14.52 6.96 31.68
CA PRO A 674 15.75 6.19 31.52
C PRO A 674 15.91 5.47 30.17
N ASP A 675 14.82 4.94 29.60
CA ASP A 675 14.85 4.34 28.26
C ASP A 675 15.17 5.38 27.19
N ILE A 676 14.54 6.55 27.25
CA ILE A 676 14.76 7.65 26.30
C ILE A 676 16.19 8.18 26.41
N ASP A 677 16.69 8.39 27.63
CA ASP A 677 18.07 8.82 27.89
C ASP A 677 19.08 7.78 27.38
N ALA A 678 18.78 6.47 27.50
CA ALA A 678 19.62 5.41 26.98
C ALA A 678 19.67 5.41 25.44
N ILE A 679 18.53 5.58 24.76
CA ILE A 679 18.47 5.70 23.29
C ILE A 679 19.28 6.93 22.85
N LYS A 680 19.08 8.08 23.49
CA LYS A 680 19.83 9.31 23.23
C LYS A 680 21.34 9.09 23.38
N ALA A 681 21.76 8.47 24.48
CA ALA A 681 23.15 8.17 24.75
C ALA A 681 23.74 7.24 23.68
N PHE A 682 23.01 6.20 23.27
CA PHE A 682 23.42 5.31 22.18
C PHE A 682 23.66 6.09 20.87
N ILE A 683 22.66 6.83 20.39
CA ILE A 683 22.76 7.54 19.09
C ILE A 683 23.92 8.55 19.11
N VAL A 684 24.05 9.34 20.18
CA VAL A 684 25.10 10.38 20.27
C VAL A 684 26.49 9.77 20.31
N ASN A 685 26.70 8.70 21.09
CA ASN A 685 28.01 8.07 21.17
C ASN A 685 28.37 7.32 19.87
N ASP A 686 27.42 6.62 19.25
CA ASP A 686 27.63 5.95 17.97
C ASP A 686 27.91 6.95 16.83
N MET A 687 27.22 8.10 16.84
CA MET A 687 27.49 9.22 15.93
C MET A 687 28.95 9.70 16.02
N ILE A 688 29.51 9.81 17.22
CA ILE A 688 30.90 10.23 17.44
C ILE A 688 31.87 9.19 16.89
N VAL A 689 31.62 7.90 17.16
CA VAL A 689 32.44 6.79 16.64
C VAL A 689 32.44 6.80 15.11
N LYS A 690 31.27 6.88 14.48
CA LYS A 690 31.12 6.94 13.02
C LYS A 690 31.87 8.12 12.40
N ARG A 691 31.85 9.30 13.04
CA ARG A 691 32.56 10.50 12.55
C ARG A 691 34.08 10.37 12.69
N ARG A 692 34.57 9.69 13.72
CA ARG A 692 36.01 9.47 13.95
C ARG A 692 36.59 8.43 12.99
N GLU A 693 35.87 7.33 12.81
CA GLU A 693 36.41 6.11 12.19
C GLU A 693 35.88 5.87 10.75
N GLY A 694 34.97 6.73 10.28
CA GLY A 694 34.38 6.65 8.95
C GLY A 694 33.08 5.82 8.90
N PRO A 695 32.38 5.80 7.75
CA PRO A 695 31.03 5.27 7.63
C PRO A 695 30.87 3.77 7.96
N ASN A 696 31.96 2.99 7.93
CA ASN A 696 31.92 1.53 8.17
C ASN A 696 32.23 1.13 9.63
N ALA A 697 32.48 2.09 10.53
CA ALA A 697 33.06 1.81 11.83
C ALA A 697 32.07 1.58 12.99
N GLY A 698 30.78 1.93 12.81
CA GLY A 698 29.71 1.62 13.78
C GLY A 698 29.41 0.12 13.94
N ALA A 699 30.21 -0.76 13.34
CA ALA A 699 30.07 -2.21 13.41
C ALA A 699 30.52 -2.83 14.75
N GLN A 700 31.23 -2.08 15.62
CA GLN A 700 31.75 -2.62 16.88
C GLN A 700 30.67 -3.07 17.88
N PHE A 701 29.42 -2.65 17.70
CA PHE A 701 28.28 -3.12 18.51
C PHE A 701 27.35 -4.12 17.79
N ARG A 702 27.69 -4.55 16.57
CA ARG A 702 26.90 -5.54 15.82
C ARG A 702 27.18 -6.99 16.23
N GLU A 703 28.33 -7.27 16.85
CA GLU A 703 28.79 -8.65 17.12
C GLU A 703 28.35 -9.24 18.47
N ALA A 704 27.66 -8.49 19.33
CA ALA A 704 27.32 -8.97 20.69
C ALA A 704 25.92 -9.59 20.83
N THR A 705 25.12 -9.68 19.75
CA THR A 705 23.71 -10.12 19.83
C THR A 705 23.29 -11.06 18.69
N HIS A 706 24.19 -11.94 18.23
CA HIS A 706 23.84 -13.09 17.38
C HIS A 706 23.76 -14.38 18.17
#